data_AF-A0A672LR81-F1
#
_entry.id   AF-A0A672LR81-F1
#
_cell.length_a   1.000
_cell.length_b   1.000
_cell.length_c   1.000
_cell.angle_alpha   90.00
_cell.angle_beta   90.00
_cell.angle_gamma   90.00
#
_symmetry.space_group_name_H-M   'P 1'
#
loop_
_entity.id
_entity.type
_entity.pdbx_description
1 polymer ?
#
loop_
_entity_poly.entity_id
_entity_poly.type
_entity_poly.pdbx_seq_one_letter_code
_entity_poly.pdbx_strand_id
1 'polypeptide(L)'
;MKEMSTTGNSTLGGQQPRKHYGITSSISLAFPREIDHIYTQKLTEAMKPFGVFEGEDELSHRLAVLGKLNSFVKEWIAEISESKNLPLSAVANVGGKIFTFGSYRLGVHTKGADIDALCVAPRHVERTDFFSSFFEKLKRHDEIKDLRAVEDAFVPVIKFKFDGIEIDLLFARLALQSIPDNLDLRGDSLLRNLDIRCIRSLNGCRVTDEILYLVPNKENFRLTLRAIKLWAKRRGIYSNMLGFLGGVSWAMLVARTCQLYPNAVAATLVHKFFLVFSKWEWPNPVLLKQPEDSNLNLPVWDPRVNPSDRYHLMPIITPAYPQQNSTYNVSTSTRTIMSEEFRNGLSVTDEILQGKADWSKLFEPPNFFQKYKHYIVLTASASTEDNHLEWIGLVESKIRVLVGNLERNEYITLAHVNPQSFPGSKENHNENEFVSMWFIGISFKKLDNSDCVNIDLTYDIQSFTDTVYRQASNINMLKDGMTIEATHVKKKQLHHYLPPELVQRKKKSLGDINRSSNGGGSKRCSLDGSQLDSSRDTDIGTPFSSPTPVSKPCQPASTPEDSSISPPKHPVLVFMDSPPASEVSPPKPEQGMSIPVIGSKPIATPVAKPPTPPAGNTIPTVVGRSVIPHITSSSPGLTELPNSVNGAPKRPHSPSLEDPPKRHKDTEVFSDDSAFKEPYPPNSNGLDGEEGPTVEGLSATKPMPIPTIDTSRSQRLPSKELPDASSPIPTSNLRVIKNSIRLTLNR
;
A
#
# COMPACT_ATOMS: atom_id res chain seq x y z
N MET A 1 13.49 -39.17 -65.67
CA MET A 1 12.06 -39.44 -65.92
C MET A 1 11.33 -39.02 -64.64
N LYS A 2 10.42 -38.04 -64.69
CA LYS A 2 8.96 -38.24 -64.88
C LYS A 2 8.39 -39.26 -63.87
N GLU A 3 7.73 -38.80 -62.80
CA GLU A 3 6.25 -38.57 -62.71
C GLU A 3 5.48 -39.90 -62.47
N MET A 4 4.48 -40.02 -61.58
CA MET A 4 3.85 -39.06 -60.65
C MET A 4 3.05 -39.80 -59.54
N SER A 5 2.36 -39.04 -58.67
CA SER A 5 1.25 -39.44 -57.78
C SER A 5 1.59 -40.09 -56.42
N THR A 6 0.94 -39.75 -55.29
CA THR A 6 0.03 -38.61 -54.97
C THR A 6 0.01 -38.43 -53.44
N THR A 7 0.14 -37.21 -52.92
CA THR A 7 0.00 -36.90 -51.49
C THR A 7 -1.04 -35.79 -51.25
N GLY A 8 -2.00 -36.04 -50.36
CA GLY A 8 -3.05 -35.10 -49.99
C GLY A 8 -2.65 -34.17 -48.83
N ASN A 9 -3.20 -32.95 -48.82
CA ASN A 9 -2.94 -31.94 -47.79
C ASN A 9 -3.52 -32.32 -46.41
N SER A 10 -2.78 -32.03 -45.34
CA SER A 10 -3.26 -32.11 -43.94
C SER A 10 -2.71 -30.98 -43.05
N THR A 11 -2.69 -29.74 -43.56
CA THR A 11 -2.23 -28.55 -42.82
C THR A 11 -3.38 -27.68 -42.32
N LEU A 12 -3.90 -27.98 -41.12
CA LEU A 12 -4.76 -27.04 -40.35
C LEU A 12 -4.81 -27.36 -38.85
N GLY A 13 -3.63 -27.58 -38.25
CA GLY A 13 -3.47 -27.65 -36.79
C GLY A 13 -3.63 -26.26 -36.15
N GLY A 14 -4.85 -25.92 -35.74
CA GLY A 14 -5.17 -24.61 -35.16
C GLY A 14 -4.39 -24.34 -33.86
N GLN A 15 -3.39 -23.45 -33.93
CA GLN A 15 -2.70 -22.98 -32.73
C GLN A 15 -3.68 -22.17 -31.87
N GLN A 16 -3.96 -22.61 -30.65
CA GLN A 16 -4.59 -21.74 -29.66
C GLN A 16 -3.70 -20.50 -29.48
N PRO A 17 -4.26 -19.28 -29.49
CA PRO A 17 -3.46 -18.06 -29.35
C PRO A 17 -2.74 -18.11 -27.99
N ARG A 18 -1.40 -18.12 -28.03
CA ARG A 18 -0.58 -18.15 -26.81
C ARG A 18 -0.97 -16.96 -25.93
N LYS A 19 -1.54 -17.24 -24.75
CA LYS A 19 -2.00 -16.19 -23.83
C LYS A 19 -0.83 -15.30 -23.43
N HIS A 20 -0.77 -14.13 -24.05
CA HIS A 20 0.22 -13.11 -23.76
C HIS A 20 -0.15 -12.36 -22.48
N TYR A 21 0.84 -11.93 -21.71
CA TYR A 21 0.65 -11.22 -20.45
C TYR A 21 1.42 -9.89 -20.48
N GLY A 22 0.75 -8.79 -20.13
CA GLY A 22 1.35 -7.46 -20.15
C GLY A 22 1.28 -6.74 -21.50
N ILE A 23 1.71 -5.48 -21.49
CA ILE A 23 1.65 -4.54 -22.62
C ILE A 23 2.78 -4.70 -23.66
N THR A 24 3.78 -5.54 -23.39
CA THR A 24 4.93 -5.78 -24.28
C THR A 24 5.30 -7.25 -24.26
N SER A 25 5.86 -7.76 -25.36
CA SER A 25 6.49 -9.08 -25.45
C SER A 25 7.38 -9.39 -24.23
N SER A 26 7.38 -10.66 -23.81
CA SER A 26 8.31 -11.19 -22.82
C SER A 26 9.77 -11.04 -23.28
N ILE A 27 10.68 -10.66 -22.37
CA ILE A 27 12.12 -10.54 -22.64
C ILE A 27 12.75 -11.92 -22.84
N SER A 28 12.28 -12.95 -22.13
CA SER A 28 12.72 -14.32 -22.35
C SER A 28 11.65 -15.35 -22.01
N LEU A 29 11.53 -16.36 -22.88
CA LEU A 29 10.70 -17.56 -22.67
C LEU A 29 11.53 -18.75 -22.15
N ALA A 30 12.79 -18.53 -21.76
CA ALA A 30 13.65 -19.60 -21.23
C ALA A 30 13.04 -20.22 -19.96
N PHE A 31 13.02 -21.57 -19.93
CA PHE A 31 12.67 -22.34 -18.75
C PHE A 31 13.85 -22.37 -17.75
N PRO A 32 13.59 -22.58 -16.46
CA PRO A 32 14.64 -22.74 -15.45
C PRO A 32 15.50 -23.97 -15.74
N ARG A 33 16.76 -23.90 -15.32
CA ARG A 33 17.65 -25.07 -15.20
C ARG A 33 17.60 -25.56 -13.76
N GLU A 34 18.07 -26.78 -13.52
CA GLU A 34 18.15 -27.39 -12.19
C GLU A 34 18.83 -26.48 -11.13
N ILE A 35 19.92 -25.81 -11.50
CA ILE A 35 20.61 -24.84 -10.63
C ILE A 35 19.71 -23.65 -10.22
N ASP A 36 18.79 -23.22 -11.08
CA ASP A 36 17.85 -22.12 -10.77
C ASP A 36 16.76 -22.57 -9.77
N HIS A 37 16.43 -23.87 -9.76
CA HIS A 37 15.60 -24.50 -8.71
C HIS A 37 16.36 -24.63 -7.39
N ILE A 38 17.63 -25.04 -7.40
CA ILE A 38 18.48 -25.11 -6.19
C ILE A 38 18.61 -23.72 -5.53
N TYR A 39 18.88 -22.67 -6.32
CA TYR A 39 18.87 -21.31 -5.78
C TYR A 39 17.50 -20.86 -5.27
N THR A 40 16.39 -21.35 -5.85
CA THR A 40 15.03 -21.07 -5.38
C THR A 40 14.74 -21.76 -4.04
N GLN A 41 15.21 -22.99 -3.83
CA GLN A 41 15.14 -23.65 -2.52
C GLN A 41 15.97 -22.89 -1.48
N LYS A 42 17.23 -22.52 -1.79
CA LYS A 42 18.07 -21.69 -0.90
C LYS A 42 17.41 -20.35 -0.55
N LEU A 43 16.68 -19.73 -1.47
CA LEU A 43 15.91 -18.50 -1.23
C LEU A 43 14.79 -18.74 -0.20
N THR A 44 14.02 -19.82 -0.36
CA THR A 44 12.98 -20.21 0.60
C THR A 44 13.56 -20.46 2.01
N GLU A 45 14.64 -21.24 2.12
CA GLU A 45 15.29 -21.51 3.41
C GLU A 45 15.81 -20.23 4.08
N ALA A 46 16.49 -19.35 3.32
CA ALA A 46 16.99 -18.07 3.84
C ALA A 46 15.87 -17.12 4.30
N MET A 47 14.63 -17.32 3.86
CA MET A 47 13.47 -16.54 4.25
C MET A 47 12.74 -17.05 5.50
N LYS A 48 12.80 -18.37 5.81
CA LYS A 48 12.09 -18.95 6.96
C LYS A 48 12.37 -18.25 8.31
N PRO A 49 13.62 -17.88 8.67
CA PRO A 49 13.90 -17.22 9.96
C PRO A 49 13.26 -15.84 10.14
N PHE A 50 12.74 -15.24 9.07
CA PHE A 50 12.11 -13.91 9.11
C PHE A 50 10.57 -13.97 9.28
N GLY A 51 9.99 -15.14 9.54
CA GLY A 51 8.54 -15.29 9.78
C GLY A 51 7.66 -14.97 8.56
N VAL A 52 8.24 -14.97 7.36
CA VAL A 52 7.53 -14.60 6.11
C VAL A 52 6.71 -15.73 5.52
N PHE A 53 6.58 -16.85 6.23
CA PHE A 53 5.64 -17.94 5.96
C PHE A 53 4.79 -18.15 7.22
N GLU A 54 3.49 -18.33 7.01
CA GLU A 54 2.50 -18.62 8.04
C GLU A 54 2.25 -20.14 8.07
N GLY A 55 1.84 -20.70 9.21
CA GLY A 55 1.53 -22.12 9.35
C GLY A 55 0.13 -22.47 8.87
N GLU A 56 -0.11 -23.75 8.58
CA GLU A 56 -1.43 -24.23 8.15
C GLU A 56 -2.51 -24.06 9.24
N ASP A 57 -2.13 -24.16 10.53
CA ASP A 57 -3.05 -23.93 11.66
C ASP A 57 -3.48 -22.46 11.74
N GLU A 58 -2.53 -21.52 11.62
CA GLU A 58 -2.78 -20.07 11.56
C GLU A 58 -3.63 -19.71 10.33
N LEU A 59 -3.37 -20.33 9.17
CA LEU A 59 -4.16 -20.15 7.96
C LEU A 59 -5.59 -20.68 8.13
N SER A 60 -5.75 -21.84 8.77
CA SER A 60 -7.05 -22.45 9.09
C SER A 60 -7.85 -21.59 10.06
N HIS A 61 -7.19 -21.02 11.08
CA HIS A 61 -7.79 -20.05 12.01
C HIS A 61 -8.35 -18.82 11.29
N ARG A 62 -7.55 -18.22 10.38
CA ARG A 62 -8.01 -17.10 9.54
C ARG A 62 -9.21 -17.45 8.67
N LEU A 63 -9.28 -18.68 8.14
CA LEU A 63 -10.42 -19.15 7.35
C LEU A 63 -11.69 -19.32 8.20
N ALA A 64 -11.56 -19.84 9.43
CA ALA A 64 -12.68 -19.95 10.37
C ALA A 64 -13.25 -18.57 10.77
N VAL A 65 -12.36 -17.63 11.13
CA VAL A 65 -12.73 -16.25 11.47
C VAL A 65 -13.40 -15.53 10.29
N LEU A 66 -12.88 -15.68 9.06
CA LEU A 66 -13.52 -15.14 7.86
C LEU A 66 -14.88 -15.76 7.56
N GLY A 67 -15.05 -17.07 7.79
CA GLY A 67 -16.34 -17.75 7.70
C GLY A 67 -17.37 -17.15 8.65
N LYS A 68 -17.00 -17.00 9.93
CA LYS A 68 -17.87 -16.45 10.98
C LYS A 68 -18.24 -14.99 10.73
N LEU A 69 -17.27 -14.16 10.33
CA LEU A 69 -17.53 -12.75 9.98
C LEU A 69 -18.44 -12.63 8.74
N ASN A 70 -18.33 -13.54 7.77
CA ASN A 70 -19.22 -13.57 6.60
C ASN A 70 -20.65 -13.99 6.98
N SER A 71 -20.85 -14.86 7.98
CA SER A 71 -22.17 -15.12 8.56
C SER A 71 -22.75 -13.88 9.22
N PHE A 72 -21.98 -13.19 10.08
CA PHE A 72 -22.42 -11.93 10.70
C PHE A 72 -22.87 -10.87 9.67
N VAL A 73 -22.18 -10.78 8.53
CA VAL A 73 -22.56 -9.89 7.42
C VAL A 73 -23.87 -10.34 6.75
N LYS A 74 -24.08 -11.64 6.49
CA LYS A 74 -25.34 -12.15 5.92
C LYS A 74 -26.53 -11.97 6.86
N GLU A 75 -26.36 -12.25 8.16
CA GLU A 75 -27.35 -11.99 9.21
C GLU A 75 -27.74 -10.52 9.25
N TRP A 76 -26.75 -9.62 9.37
CA TRP A 76 -26.98 -8.17 9.44
C TRP A 76 -27.69 -7.62 8.20
N ILE A 77 -27.35 -8.10 7.00
CA ILE A 77 -28.03 -7.67 5.78
C ILE A 77 -29.48 -8.18 5.74
N ALA A 78 -29.78 -9.34 6.34
CA ALA A 78 -31.16 -9.80 6.54
C ALA A 78 -31.91 -8.92 7.56
N GLU A 79 -31.33 -8.63 8.73
CA GLU A 79 -31.88 -7.72 9.75
C GLU A 79 -32.23 -6.32 9.18
N ILE A 80 -31.34 -5.77 8.33
CA ILE A 80 -31.57 -4.48 7.63
C ILE A 80 -32.60 -4.60 6.50
N SER A 81 -32.80 -5.78 5.93
CA SER A 81 -33.85 -6.02 4.92
C SER A 81 -35.24 -6.11 5.56
N GLU A 82 -35.36 -6.79 6.70
CA GLU A 82 -36.60 -6.91 7.46
C GLU A 82 -37.04 -5.56 8.05
N SER A 83 -36.11 -4.82 8.68
CA SER A 83 -36.39 -3.49 9.23
C SER A 83 -36.70 -2.41 8.19
N LYS A 84 -36.38 -2.66 6.91
CA LYS A 84 -36.80 -1.83 5.75
C LYS A 84 -38.00 -2.42 4.99
N ASN A 85 -38.73 -3.35 5.63
CA ASN A 85 -39.97 -3.96 5.17
C ASN A 85 -39.90 -4.65 3.79
N LEU A 86 -38.74 -5.23 3.43
CA LEU A 86 -38.67 -6.08 2.24
C LEU A 86 -39.50 -7.36 2.43
N PRO A 87 -40.13 -7.91 1.37
CA PRO A 87 -40.85 -9.19 1.46
C PRO A 87 -39.92 -10.31 1.94
N LEU A 88 -40.43 -11.22 2.78
CA LEU A 88 -39.64 -12.34 3.34
C LEU A 88 -38.96 -13.21 2.26
N SER A 89 -39.59 -13.35 1.09
CA SER A 89 -39.02 -14.04 -0.08
C SER A 89 -37.83 -13.31 -0.70
N ALA A 90 -37.76 -11.98 -0.57
CA ALA A 90 -36.61 -11.18 -0.95
C ALA A 90 -35.52 -11.20 0.14
N VAL A 91 -35.90 -11.12 1.43
CA VAL A 91 -34.98 -11.25 2.58
C VAL A 91 -34.19 -12.57 2.49
N ALA A 92 -34.87 -13.70 2.29
CA ALA A 92 -34.22 -15.01 2.17
C ALA A 92 -33.22 -15.13 1.00
N ASN A 93 -33.31 -14.24 0.00
CA ASN A 93 -32.46 -14.23 -1.20
C ASN A 93 -31.57 -12.98 -1.31
N VAL A 94 -31.51 -12.15 -0.27
CA VAL A 94 -30.81 -10.85 -0.31
C VAL A 94 -29.28 -11.00 -0.39
N GLY A 95 -28.76 -12.09 0.19
CA GLY A 95 -27.34 -12.42 0.20
C GLY A 95 -26.52 -11.43 1.02
N GLY A 96 -25.33 -11.10 0.51
CA GLY A 96 -24.31 -10.34 1.22
C GLY A 96 -23.04 -11.16 1.33
N LYS A 97 -21.87 -10.53 1.18
CA LYS A 97 -20.61 -11.29 1.06
C LYS A 97 -19.39 -10.46 1.46
N ILE A 98 -18.43 -11.13 2.10
CA ILE A 98 -17.08 -10.59 2.33
C ILE A 98 -16.14 -11.02 1.20
N PHE A 99 -15.34 -10.07 0.72
CA PHE A 99 -14.24 -10.30 -0.20
C PHE A 99 -12.94 -9.87 0.48
N THR A 100 -11.95 -10.75 0.56
CA THR A 100 -10.60 -10.35 1.01
C THR A 100 -9.82 -9.72 -0.14
N PHE A 101 -8.90 -8.82 0.18
CA PHE A 101 -7.98 -8.22 -0.79
C PHE A 101 -6.55 -8.15 -0.23
N GLY A 102 -5.71 -7.33 -0.85
CA GLY A 102 -4.40 -6.95 -0.33
C GLY A 102 -3.50 -8.15 -0.02
N SER A 103 -2.84 -8.13 1.14
CA SER A 103 -1.69 -9.00 1.38
C SER A 103 -2.08 -10.47 1.62
N TYR A 104 -3.21 -10.69 2.29
CA TYR A 104 -3.79 -12.03 2.54
C TYR A 104 -4.34 -12.67 1.26
N ARG A 105 -5.18 -11.95 0.48
CA ARG A 105 -5.76 -12.47 -0.78
C ARG A 105 -4.70 -12.81 -1.84
N LEU A 106 -3.62 -12.04 -1.92
CA LEU A 106 -2.48 -12.37 -2.78
C LEU A 106 -1.77 -13.67 -2.36
N GLY A 107 -1.91 -14.11 -1.10
CA GLY A 107 -1.18 -15.24 -0.53
C GLY A 107 0.28 -14.88 -0.20
N VAL A 108 0.52 -13.64 0.28
CA VAL A 108 1.86 -13.11 0.62
C VAL A 108 1.88 -12.35 1.96
N HIS A 109 0.88 -12.59 2.81
CA HIS A 109 0.85 -12.11 4.19
C HIS A 109 1.89 -12.84 5.06
N THR A 110 2.35 -12.18 6.13
CA THR A 110 3.29 -12.76 7.10
C THR A 110 2.57 -13.15 8.38
N LYS A 111 3.22 -13.92 9.27
CA LYS A 111 2.72 -14.10 10.63
C LYS A 111 2.39 -12.75 11.27
N GLY A 112 1.28 -12.68 12.01
CA GLY A 112 0.79 -11.45 12.64
C GLY A 112 0.32 -10.35 11.68
N ALA A 113 0.19 -10.62 10.37
CA ALA A 113 -0.39 -9.65 9.44
C ALA A 113 -1.91 -9.53 9.59
N ASP A 114 -2.40 -8.36 9.20
CA ASP A 114 -3.80 -7.95 9.06
C ASP A 114 -4.53 -8.70 7.92
N ILE A 115 -5.87 -8.72 7.99
CA ILE A 115 -6.74 -9.13 6.89
C ILE A 115 -7.49 -7.91 6.33
N ASP A 116 -7.04 -7.47 5.16
CA ASP A 116 -7.77 -6.59 4.24
C ASP A 116 -9.11 -7.25 3.81
N ALA A 117 -10.25 -6.70 4.26
CA ALA A 117 -11.59 -7.25 3.98
C ALA A 117 -12.59 -6.20 3.47
N LEU A 118 -13.51 -6.61 2.61
CA LEU A 118 -14.57 -5.76 2.05
C LEU A 118 -15.94 -6.41 2.25
N CYS A 119 -16.80 -5.78 3.04
CA CYS A 119 -18.23 -6.08 3.09
C CYS A 119 -18.92 -5.51 1.84
N VAL A 120 -19.55 -6.39 1.05
CA VAL A 120 -20.33 -6.04 -0.15
C VAL A 120 -21.81 -6.28 0.12
N ALA A 121 -22.59 -5.20 0.03
CA ALA A 121 -24.01 -5.17 0.41
C ALA A 121 -24.92 -4.63 -0.72
N PRO A 122 -26.20 -5.03 -0.75
CA PRO A 122 -27.18 -4.57 -1.74
C PRO A 122 -27.66 -3.13 -1.50
N ARG A 123 -28.38 -2.58 -2.50
CA ARG A 123 -28.65 -1.14 -2.64
C ARG A 123 -29.40 -0.49 -1.46
N HIS A 124 -30.19 -1.23 -0.68
CA HIS A 124 -30.94 -0.71 0.47
C HIS A 124 -30.14 -0.65 1.77
N VAL A 125 -28.95 -1.28 1.84
CA VAL A 125 -28.06 -1.26 3.00
C VAL A 125 -27.09 -0.09 2.86
N GLU A 126 -27.12 0.87 3.77
CA GLU A 126 -26.40 2.14 3.68
C GLU A 126 -25.07 2.14 4.43
N ARG A 127 -24.21 3.14 4.16
CA ARG A 127 -22.92 3.29 4.88
C ARG A 127 -23.14 3.67 6.35
N THR A 128 -24.19 4.42 6.63
CA THR A 128 -24.70 4.72 7.97
C THR A 128 -25.11 3.44 8.71
N ASP A 129 -25.82 2.52 8.05
CA ASP A 129 -26.18 1.22 8.66
C ASP A 129 -24.91 0.45 9.06
N PHE A 130 -23.86 0.45 8.22
CA PHE A 130 -22.59 -0.23 8.49
C PHE A 130 -21.85 0.37 9.70
N PHE A 131 -21.75 1.70 9.81
CA PHE A 131 -21.08 2.34 10.95
C PHE A 131 -21.92 2.42 12.24
N SER A 132 -23.21 2.08 12.19
CA SER A 132 -24.09 2.03 13.37
C SER A 132 -24.51 0.60 13.71
N SER A 133 -25.51 0.06 13.02
CA SER A 133 -26.10 -1.26 13.30
C SER A 133 -25.10 -2.42 13.20
N PHE A 134 -24.22 -2.44 12.21
CA PHE A 134 -23.21 -3.50 12.11
C PHE A 134 -22.11 -3.35 13.17
N PHE A 135 -21.66 -2.12 13.43
CA PHE A 135 -20.71 -1.82 14.51
C PHE A 135 -21.25 -2.30 15.87
N GLU A 136 -22.50 -1.98 16.20
CA GLU A 136 -23.16 -2.43 17.44
C GLU A 136 -23.52 -3.93 17.43
N LYS A 137 -23.58 -4.62 16.27
CA LYS A 137 -23.65 -6.09 16.20
C LYS A 137 -22.29 -6.71 16.54
N LEU A 138 -21.20 -6.27 15.90
CA LEU A 138 -19.83 -6.73 16.18
C LEU A 138 -19.46 -6.57 17.66
N LYS A 139 -19.80 -5.43 18.25
CA LYS A 139 -19.55 -5.06 19.66
C LYS A 139 -20.22 -5.99 20.70
N ARG A 140 -21.19 -6.82 20.31
CA ARG A 140 -21.87 -7.79 21.19
C ARG A 140 -21.16 -9.14 21.28
N HIS A 141 -20.13 -9.38 20.49
CA HIS A 141 -19.39 -10.65 20.48
C HIS A 141 -18.09 -10.53 21.26
N ASP A 142 -17.94 -11.29 22.35
CA ASP A 142 -16.76 -11.26 23.22
C ASP A 142 -15.43 -11.56 22.51
N GLU A 143 -15.49 -12.26 21.38
CA GLU A 143 -14.36 -12.61 20.51
C GLU A 143 -13.79 -11.39 19.76
N ILE A 144 -14.53 -10.28 19.74
CA ILE A 144 -14.17 -9.04 19.06
C ILE A 144 -13.63 -8.03 20.07
N LYS A 145 -12.37 -7.62 19.88
CA LYS A 145 -11.63 -6.64 20.68
C LYS A 145 -11.15 -5.48 19.81
N ASP A 146 -10.66 -4.41 20.43
CA ASP A 146 -10.04 -3.24 19.78
C ASP A 146 -10.90 -2.60 18.66
N LEU A 147 -12.23 -2.70 18.79
CA LEU A 147 -13.21 -2.28 17.79
C LEU A 147 -13.32 -0.75 17.70
N ARG A 148 -12.95 -0.19 16.55
CA ARG A 148 -12.96 1.24 16.25
C ARG A 148 -13.41 1.53 14.81
N ALA A 149 -14.16 2.60 14.62
CA ALA A 149 -14.59 3.08 13.31
C ALA A 149 -13.78 4.31 12.89
N VAL A 150 -13.48 4.43 11.60
CA VAL A 150 -12.86 5.61 10.99
C VAL A 150 -13.63 5.97 9.72
N GLU A 151 -14.74 6.71 9.87
CA GLU A 151 -15.61 7.05 8.75
C GLU A 151 -15.03 8.15 7.83
N ASP A 152 -14.37 9.17 8.40
CA ASP A 152 -13.78 10.30 7.65
C ASP A 152 -12.48 9.94 6.89
N ALA A 153 -12.05 8.68 6.92
CA ALA A 153 -10.89 8.22 6.16
C ALA A 153 -11.13 8.31 4.63
N PHE A 154 -10.03 8.47 3.87
CA PHE A 154 -10.07 8.49 2.40
C PHE A 154 -10.79 7.25 1.80
N VAL A 155 -10.68 6.11 2.48
CA VAL A 155 -11.55 4.94 2.35
C VAL A 155 -12.09 4.61 3.76
N PRO A 156 -13.42 4.73 4.01
CA PRO A 156 -13.99 4.49 5.34
C PRO A 156 -13.85 3.03 5.78
N VAL A 157 -13.44 2.80 7.03
CA VAL A 157 -13.07 1.47 7.56
C VAL A 157 -13.54 1.24 9.01
N ILE A 158 -13.93 0.01 9.35
CA ILE A 158 -14.00 -0.47 10.74
C ILE A 158 -12.80 -1.38 10.97
N LYS A 159 -12.04 -1.12 12.05
CA LYS A 159 -10.85 -1.89 12.46
C LYS A 159 -11.14 -2.60 13.77
N PHE A 160 -10.75 -3.87 13.88
CA PHE A 160 -10.94 -4.67 15.10
C PHE A 160 -10.00 -5.88 15.12
N LYS A 161 -9.87 -6.52 16.29
CA LYS A 161 -9.31 -7.87 16.43
C LYS A 161 -10.46 -8.86 16.58
N PHE A 162 -10.51 -9.89 15.75
CA PHE A 162 -11.42 -11.02 15.88
C PHE A 162 -10.58 -12.25 16.19
N ASP A 163 -10.73 -12.79 17.41
CA ASP A 163 -10.03 -13.99 17.88
C ASP A 163 -8.51 -13.92 17.66
N GLY A 164 -7.93 -12.78 18.09
CA GLY A 164 -6.51 -12.45 17.95
C GLY A 164 -6.08 -11.88 16.59
N ILE A 165 -6.88 -12.01 15.52
CA ILE A 165 -6.53 -11.55 14.17
C ILE A 165 -7.02 -10.11 13.93
N GLU A 166 -6.12 -9.21 13.54
CA GLU A 166 -6.48 -7.86 13.10
C GLU A 166 -7.19 -7.87 11.73
N ILE A 167 -8.33 -7.19 11.63
CA ILE A 167 -9.17 -7.09 10.44
C ILE A 167 -9.45 -5.62 10.12
N ASP A 168 -9.17 -5.24 8.87
CA ASP A 168 -9.54 -3.95 8.28
C ASP A 168 -10.74 -4.16 7.36
N LEU A 169 -11.94 -3.87 7.87
CA LEU A 169 -13.19 -4.08 7.14
C LEU A 169 -13.71 -2.80 6.49
N LEU A 170 -13.61 -2.77 5.16
CA LEU A 170 -14.21 -1.75 4.30
C LEU A 170 -15.68 -2.08 3.99
N PHE A 171 -16.42 -1.08 3.52
CA PHE A 171 -17.81 -1.24 3.05
C PHE A 171 -18.02 -0.68 1.64
N ALA A 172 -18.71 -1.46 0.80
CA ALA A 172 -19.22 -1.04 -0.51
C ALA A 172 -20.67 -1.51 -0.72
N ARG A 173 -21.55 -0.54 -0.96
CA ARG A 173 -22.92 -0.74 -1.44
C ARG A 173 -22.93 -0.81 -2.96
N LEU A 174 -23.51 -1.88 -3.53
CA LEU A 174 -23.69 -2.02 -4.99
C LEU A 174 -25.11 -1.64 -5.42
N ALA A 175 -25.27 -1.31 -6.71
CA ALA A 175 -26.55 -0.98 -7.33
C ALA A 175 -27.43 -2.23 -7.64
N LEU A 176 -27.35 -3.27 -6.81
CA LEU A 176 -28.04 -4.56 -6.96
C LEU A 176 -29.09 -4.74 -5.85
N GLN A 177 -30.18 -5.47 -6.13
CA GLN A 177 -31.19 -5.80 -5.11
C GLN A 177 -30.74 -6.93 -4.17
N SER A 178 -29.92 -7.85 -4.66
CA SER A 178 -29.28 -8.92 -3.90
C SER A 178 -27.82 -9.11 -4.33
N ILE A 179 -27.01 -9.72 -3.46
CA ILE A 179 -25.59 -9.99 -3.70
C ILE A 179 -25.38 -11.52 -3.86
N PRO A 180 -25.19 -12.04 -5.09
CA PRO A 180 -25.07 -13.47 -5.31
C PRO A 180 -23.68 -14.00 -4.92
N ASP A 181 -23.61 -15.23 -4.40
CA ASP A 181 -22.36 -15.81 -3.89
C ASP A 181 -21.26 -15.99 -4.96
N ASN A 182 -21.63 -16.03 -6.25
CA ASN A 182 -20.70 -16.11 -7.39
C ASN A 182 -20.29 -14.75 -8.00
N LEU A 183 -20.63 -13.62 -7.36
CA LEU A 183 -20.32 -12.27 -7.85
C LEU A 183 -18.80 -12.06 -8.07
N ASP A 184 -18.43 -11.59 -9.27
CA ASP A 184 -17.09 -11.12 -9.64
C ASP A 184 -17.07 -9.57 -9.66
N LEU A 185 -16.25 -8.98 -8.80
CA LEU A 185 -16.16 -7.52 -8.63
C LEU A 185 -15.41 -6.79 -9.76
N ARG A 186 -14.75 -7.53 -10.67
CA ARG A 186 -13.92 -6.92 -11.74
C ARG A 186 -14.73 -6.24 -12.84
N GLY A 187 -16.01 -6.55 -13.00
CA GLY A 187 -16.87 -5.92 -14.00
C GLY A 187 -17.12 -4.42 -13.74
N ASP A 188 -16.66 -3.55 -14.66
CA ASP A 188 -16.84 -2.08 -14.59
C ASP A 188 -18.29 -1.62 -14.48
N SER A 189 -19.24 -2.41 -15.00
CA SER A 189 -20.67 -2.15 -14.87
C SER A 189 -21.13 -2.02 -13.41
N LEU A 190 -20.43 -2.64 -12.46
CA LEU A 190 -20.72 -2.54 -11.02
C LEU A 190 -20.39 -1.16 -10.42
N LEU A 191 -19.52 -0.37 -11.07
CA LEU A 191 -19.15 0.97 -10.59
C LEU A 191 -20.15 2.07 -10.98
N ARG A 192 -21.16 1.73 -11.81
CA ARG A 192 -22.17 2.68 -12.28
C ARG A 192 -22.98 3.27 -11.13
N ASN A 193 -23.04 4.60 -11.09
CA ASN A 193 -23.83 5.39 -10.13
C ASN A 193 -23.50 5.10 -8.65
N LEU A 194 -22.25 4.70 -8.34
CA LEU A 194 -21.79 4.51 -6.97
C LEU A 194 -21.18 5.80 -6.38
N ASP A 195 -21.33 5.97 -5.07
CA ASP A 195 -20.58 6.96 -4.28
C ASP A 195 -19.06 6.69 -4.38
N ILE A 196 -18.26 7.75 -4.49
CA ILE A 196 -16.80 7.65 -4.67
C ILE A 196 -16.09 6.83 -3.58
N ARG A 197 -16.62 6.81 -2.34
CA ARG A 197 -16.10 5.97 -1.25
C ARG A 197 -16.36 4.49 -1.51
N CYS A 198 -17.51 4.11 -2.07
CA CYS A 198 -17.76 2.73 -2.50
C CYS A 198 -16.82 2.30 -3.63
N ILE A 199 -16.55 3.17 -4.60
CA ILE A 199 -15.59 2.91 -5.69
C ILE A 199 -14.18 2.69 -5.13
N ARG A 200 -13.73 3.55 -4.21
CA ARG A 200 -12.44 3.38 -3.51
C ARG A 200 -12.36 2.07 -2.74
N SER A 201 -13.42 1.68 -2.02
CA SER A 201 -13.49 0.40 -1.30
C SER A 201 -13.40 -0.81 -2.25
N LEU A 202 -14.11 -0.77 -3.39
CA LEU A 202 -14.09 -1.84 -4.40
C LEU A 202 -12.74 -2.01 -5.09
N ASN A 203 -11.98 -0.92 -5.25
CA ASN A 203 -10.69 -0.95 -5.94
C ASN A 203 -9.65 -1.84 -5.26
N GLY A 204 -9.71 -2.02 -3.93
CA GLY A 204 -8.82 -2.96 -3.21
C GLY A 204 -8.94 -4.40 -3.75
N CYS A 205 -10.17 -4.93 -3.79
CA CYS A 205 -10.46 -6.26 -4.36
C CYS A 205 -10.16 -6.31 -5.87
N ARG A 206 -10.65 -5.32 -6.64
CA ARG A 206 -10.50 -5.28 -8.10
C ARG A 206 -9.04 -5.31 -8.54
N VAL A 207 -8.18 -4.49 -7.92
CA VAL A 207 -6.73 -4.46 -8.22
C VAL A 207 -6.05 -5.77 -7.81
N THR A 208 -6.42 -6.33 -6.67
CA THR A 208 -5.81 -7.58 -6.16
C THR A 208 -6.09 -8.77 -7.09
N ASP A 209 -7.35 -8.95 -7.53
CA ASP A 209 -7.71 -10.06 -8.40
C ASP A 209 -7.25 -9.84 -9.86
N GLU A 210 -7.18 -8.60 -10.35
CA GLU A 210 -6.52 -8.31 -11.64
C GLU A 210 -5.02 -8.65 -11.59
N ILE A 211 -4.28 -8.31 -10.52
CA ILE A 211 -2.87 -8.72 -10.37
C ILE A 211 -2.73 -10.25 -10.45
N LEU A 212 -3.62 -11.00 -9.77
CA LEU A 212 -3.63 -12.47 -9.81
C LEU A 212 -4.06 -13.05 -11.18
N TYR A 213 -4.77 -12.30 -12.01
CA TYR A 213 -5.14 -12.69 -13.37
C TYR A 213 -4.06 -12.33 -14.41
N LEU A 214 -3.28 -11.29 -14.15
CA LEU A 214 -2.25 -10.72 -15.03
C LEU A 214 -0.84 -11.29 -14.84
N VAL A 215 -0.67 -12.32 -14.00
CA VAL A 215 0.58 -13.09 -13.85
C VAL A 215 0.49 -14.49 -14.49
N PRO A 216 1.57 -14.99 -15.12
CA PRO A 216 1.57 -16.30 -15.80
C PRO A 216 1.68 -17.49 -14.83
N ASN A 217 2.37 -17.32 -13.69
CA ASN A 217 2.48 -18.34 -12.64
C ASN A 217 2.31 -17.68 -11.26
N LYS A 218 1.28 -18.09 -10.52
CA LYS A 218 0.91 -17.50 -9.22
C LYS A 218 1.90 -17.84 -8.09
N GLU A 219 2.48 -19.04 -8.09
CA GLU A 219 3.37 -19.46 -7.01
C GLU A 219 4.77 -18.85 -7.15
N ASN A 220 5.30 -18.79 -8.38
CA ASN A 220 6.54 -18.06 -8.65
C ASN A 220 6.37 -16.57 -8.36
N PHE A 221 5.22 -15.97 -8.67
CA PHE A 221 4.87 -14.61 -8.27
C PHE A 221 4.83 -14.43 -6.74
N ARG A 222 4.12 -15.32 -6.01
CA ARG A 222 3.99 -15.27 -4.54
C ARG A 222 5.33 -15.37 -3.84
N LEU A 223 6.17 -16.34 -4.22
CA LEU A 223 7.48 -16.55 -3.60
C LEU A 223 8.44 -15.38 -3.89
N THR A 224 8.43 -14.86 -5.12
CA THR A 224 9.18 -13.64 -5.48
C THR A 224 8.70 -12.43 -4.68
N LEU A 225 7.39 -12.26 -4.52
CA LEU A 225 6.81 -11.12 -3.79
C LEU A 225 7.05 -11.21 -2.28
N ARG A 226 7.09 -12.41 -1.68
CA ARG A 226 7.55 -12.60 -0.28
C ARG A 226 9.00 -12.13 -0.13
N ALA A 227 9.89 -12.52 -1.05
CA ALA A 227 11.29 -12.08 -1.05
C ALA A 227 11.46 -10.56 -1.22
N ILE A 228 10.76 -9.95 -2.19
CA ILE A 228 10.82 -8.50 -2.43
C ILE A 228 10.18 -7.69 -1.28
N LYS A 229 9.08 -8.15 -0.67
CA LYS A 229 8.51 -7.52 0.54
C LYS A 229 9.48 -7.59 1.73
N LEU A 230 10.14 -8.72 1.94
CA LEU A 230 11.15 -8.87 2.99
C LEU A 230 12.34 -7.94 2.74
N TRP A 231 12.90 -7.96 1.53
CA TRP A 231 13.97 -7.06 1.11
C TRP A 231 13.58 -5.59 1.32
N ALA A 232 12.45 -5.11 0.78
CA ALA A 232 12.04 -3.72 0.89
C ALA A 232 11.85 -3.26 2.36
N LYS A 233 11.27 -4.11 3.22
CA LYS A 233 11.20 -3.85 4.67
C LYS A 233 12.59 -3.78 5.29
N ARG A 234 13.46 -4.77 5.05
CA ARG A 234 14.82 -4.85 5.61
C ARG A 234 15.73 -3.72 5.12
N ARG A 235 15.49 -3.19 3.92
CA ARG A 235 16.24 -2.08 3.32
C ARG A 235 15.69 -0.68 3.66
N GLY A 236 14.61 -0.59 4.44
CA GLY A 236 14.05 0.69 4.89
C GLY A 236 13.32 1.47 3.80
N ILE A 237 12.72 0.79 2.82
CA ILE A 237 12.04 1.39 1.65
C ILE A 237 10.59 0.88 1.48
N TYR A 238 9.93 0.49 2.58
CA TYR A 238 8.55 0.01 2.61
C TYR A 238 7.68 0.93 3.47
N SER A 239 7.15 2.02 2.89
CA SER A 239 6.08 2.84 3.46
C SER A 239 5.54 3.83 2.41
N ASN A 240 4.28 3.67 1.98
CA ASN A 240 3.62 4.64 1.08
C ASN A 240 3.40 6.00 1.76
N MET A 241 3.17 6.00 3.07
CA MET A 241 2.90 7.22 3.85
C MET A 241 4.09 8.19 3.82
N LEU A 242 5.30 7.63 3.89
CA LEU A 242 6.59 8.31 3.90
C LEU A 242 7.23 8.46 2.50
N GLY A 243 6.47 8.20 1.43
CA GLY A 243 6.91 8.39 0.05
C GLY A 243 7.77 7.28 -0.56
N PHE A 244 7.85 6.11 0.08
CA PHE A 244 8.37 4.88 -0.55
C PHE A 244 7.22 4.04 -1.13
N LEU A 245 7.48 2.79 -1.52
CA LEU A 245 6.45 1.89 -2.06
C LEU A 245 5.68 1.14 -0.96
N GLY A 246 4.35 1.09 -1.10
CA GLY A 246 3.47 0.21 -0.34
C GLY A 246 3.33 -1.19 -0.95
N GLY A 247 2.63 -2.09 -0.25
CA GLY A 247 2.51 -3.50 -0.61
C GLY A 247 1.93 -3.77 -2.01
N VAL A 248 0.91 -3.01 -2.43
CA VAL A 248 0.32 -3.13 -3.77
C VAL A 248 1.29 -2.67 -4.87
N SER A 249 2.06 -1.61 -4.63
CA SER A 249 3.05 -1.11 -5.58
C SER A 249 4.18 -2.13 -5.79
N TRP A 250 4.67 -2.76 -4.72
CA TRP A 250 5.61 -3.88 -4.80
C TRP A 250 5.02 -5.09 -5.53
N ALA A 251 3.75 -5.43 -5.28
CA ALA A 251 3.06 -6.50 -5.99
C ALA A 251 2.98 -6.24 -7.50
N MET A 252 2.71 -5.00 -7.92
CA MET A 252 2.67 -4.64 -9.34
C MET A 252 4.04 -4.65 -10.00
N LEU A 253 5.11 -4.21 -9.33
CA LEU A 253 6.48 -4.35 -9.86
C LEU A 253 6.85 -5.83 -10.07
N VAL A 254 6.59 -6.69 -9.08
CA VAL A 254 6.88 -8.14 -9.18
C VAL A 254 6.01 -8.80 -10.26
N ALA A 255 4.72 -8.46 -10.34
CA ALA A 255 3.84 -8.95 -11.40
C ALA A 255 4.39 -8.58 -12.79
N ARG A 256 4.86 -7.34 -12.98
CA ARG A 256 5.48 -6.91 -14.25
C ARG A 256 6.75 -7.71 -14.57
N THR A 257 7.59 -8.02 -13.57
CA THR A 257 8.73 -8.93 -13.78
C THR A 257 8.28 -10.32 -14.24
N CYS A 258 7.23 -10.89 -13.63
CA CYS A 258 6.69 -12.19 -14.02
C CYS A 258 6.15 -12.19 -15.47
N GLN A 259 5.54 -11.10 -15.94
CA GLN A 259 5.11 -10.96 -17.34
C GLN A 259 6.29 -10.99 -18.33
N LEU A 260 7.41 -10.36 -17.97
CA LEU A 260 8.61 -10.28 -18.81
C LEU A 260 9.40 -11.60 -18.87
N TYR A 261 9.22 -12.48 -17.88
CA TYR A 261 9.93 -13.76 -17.74
C TYR A 261 8.96 -14.90 -17.32
N PRO A 262 7.96 -15.25 -18.16
CA PRO A 262 6.79 -16.02 -17.74
C PRO A 262 7.07 -17.45 -17.26
N ASN A 263 8.17 -18.05 -17.70
CA ASN A 263 8.57 -19.42 -17.35
C ASN A 263 9.55 -19.49 -16.17
N ALA A 264 10.06 -18.35 -15.67
CA ALA A 264 11.14 -18.31 -14.70
C ALA A 264 10.68 -18.60 -13.25
N VAL A 265 11.60 -19.16 -12.44
CA VAL A 265 11.40 -19.45 -11.00
C VAL A 265 11.84 -18.29 -10.11
N ALA A 266 11.45 -18.32 -8.83
CA ALA A 266 11.59 -17.16 -7.94
C ALA A 266 13.03 -16.64 -7.78
N ALA A 267 14.05 -17.50 -7.71
CA ALA A 267 15.45 -17.03 -7.67
C ALA A 267 15.82 -16.18 -8.90
N THR A 268 15.47 -16.66 -10.09
CA THR A 268 15.68 -15.94 -11.35
C THR A 268 14.84 -14.65 -11.39
N LEU A 269 13.58 -14.70 -10.95
CA LEU A 269 12.68 -13.55 -10.92
C LEU A 269 13.14 -12.45 -9.95
N VAL A 270 13.66 -12.79 -8.76
CA VAL A 270 14.22 -11.79 -7.82
C VAL A 270 15.42 -11.08 -8.44
N HIS A 271 16.33 -11.80 -9.09
CA HIS A 271 17.43 -11.17 -9.83
C HIS A 271 16.92 -10.31 -11.02
N LYS A 272 15.97 -10.82 -11.81
CA LYS A 272 15.42 -10.07 -12.97
C LYS A 272 14.57 -8.86 -12.57
N PHE A 273 13.97 -8.88 -11.38
CA PHE A 273 13.30 -7.71 -10.79
C PHE A 273 14.30 -6.56 -10.61
N PHE A 274 15.46 -6.83 -9.99
CA PHE A 274 16.49 -5.81 -9.85
C PHE A 274 17.07 -5.38 -11.20
N LEU A 275 17.35 -6.32 -12.12
CA LEU A 275 17.86 -5.99 -13.46
C LEU A 275 16.93 -5.07 -14.26
N VAL A 276 15.61 -5.24 -14.13
CA VAL A 276 14.61 -4.39 -14.77
C VAL A 276 14.53 -3.03 -14.08
N PHE A 277 14.29 -2.98 -12.76
CA PHE A 277 14.00 -1.71 -12.07
C PHE A 277 15.22 -0.87 -11.72
N SER A 278 16.44 -1.43 -11.73
CA SER A 278 17.69 -0.64 -11.69
C SER A 278 18.03 0.04 -13.01
N LYS A 279 17.35 -0.33 -14.11
CA LYS A 279 17.54 0.18 -15.48
C LYS A 279 16.26 0.79 -16.06
N TRP A 280 15.21 0.97 -15.24
CA TRP A 280 13.93 1.51 -15.69
C TRP A 280 14.02 3.03 -15.82
N GLU A 281 13.65 3.54 -16.99
CA GLU A 281 13.74 4.96 -17.35
C GLU A 281 12.57 5.75 -16.75
N TRP A 282 12.63 6.02 -15.45
CA TRP A 282 11.65 6.87 -14.76
C TRP A 282 11.66 8.30 -15.36
N PRO A 283 10.50 8.90 -15.66
CA PRO A 283 9.17 8.58 -15.12
C PRO A 283 8.28 7.70 -16.04
N ASN A 284 8.81 6.88 -16.95
CA ASN A 284 7.97 5.97 -17.74
C ASN A 284 7.12 5.05 -16.83
N PRO A 285 5.81 4.88 -17.08
CA PRO A 285 4.91 4.19 -16.15
C PRO A 285 4.99 2.67 -16.22
N VAL A 286 4.92 2.03 -15.06
CA VAL A 286 4.76 0.57 -14.98
C VAL A 286 3.28 0.21 -15.14
N LEU A 287 2.94 -0.39 -16.29
CA LEU A 287 1.60 -0.87 -16.64
C LEU A 287 1.56 -2.42 -16.69
N LEU A 288 0.48 -3.03 -16.15
CA LEU A 288 0.26 -4.48 -16.17
C LEU A 288 -0.70 -4.98 -17.26
N LYS A 289 -1.56 -4.11 -17.77
CA LYS A 289 -2.44 -4.30 -18.93
C LYS A 289 -2.55 -2.97 -19.66
N GLN A 290 -3.11 -2.96 -20.87
CA GLN A 290 -3.51 -1.70 -21.48
C GLN A 290 -4.63 -1.08 -20.63
N PRO A 291 -4.66 0.25 -20.44
CA PRO A 291 -5.84 0.93 -19.95
C PRO A 291 -7.03 0.63 -20.87
N GLU A 292 -8.20 0.43 -20.26
CA GLU A 292 -9.47 0.27 -20.97
C GLU A 292 -10.28 1.54 -20.71
N ASP A 293 -10.72 2.20 -21.78
CA ASP A 293 -11.58 3.39 -21.71
C ASP A 293 -12.99 3.00 -21.25
N SER A 294 -13.57 3.77 -20.33
CA SER A 294 -14.85 3.45 -19.68
C SER A 294 -15.64 4.71 -19.38
N ASN A 295 -16.89 4.76 -19.86
CA ASN A 295 -17.73 5.96 -19.96
C ASN A 295 -18.30 6.46 -18.61
N LEU A 296 -17.62 6.17 -17.49
CA LEU A 296 -18.09 6.50 -16.13
C LEU A 296 -17.52 7.83 -15.61
N ASN A 297 -16.67 8.51 -16.40
CA ASN A 297 -16.05 9.81 -16.09
C ASN A 297 -15.37 9.90 -14.72
N LEU A 298 -14.89 8.77 -14.21
CA LEU A 298 -14.10 8.70 -12.97
C LEU A 298 -12.68 9.23 -13.22
N PRO A 299 -11.99 9.79 -12.20
CA PRO A 299 -10.59 10.21 -12.35
C PRO A 299 -9.69 9.01 -12.70
N VAL A 300 -9.06 9.07 -13.87
CA VAL A 300 -8.06 8.11 -14.35
C VAL A 300 -6.70 8.80 -14.43
N TRP A 301 -5.63 8.09 -14.07
CA TRP A 301 -4.27 8.59 -14.26
C TRP A 301 -3.93 8.62 -15.75
N ASP A 302 -3.73 9.82 -16.30
CA ASP A 302 -3.25 10.00 -17.68
C ASP A 302 -2.51 11.34 -17.84
N PRO A 303 -1.17 11.34 -17.91
CA PRO A 303 -0.36 12.56 -18.03
C PRO A 303 -0.55 13.27 -19.38
N ARG A 304 -1.22 12.67 -20.37
CA ARG A 304 -1.57 13.36 -21.62
C ARG A 304 -2.60 14.46 -21.35
N VAL A 305 -3.69 14.11 -20.65
CA VAL A 305 -4.84 14.99 -20.40
C VAL A 305 -4.78 15.72 -19.05
N ASN A 306 -4.17 15.13 -18.02
CA ASN A 306 -4.06 15.72 -16.69
C ASN A 306 -2.65 16.30 -16.46
N PRO A 307 -2.47 17.63 -16.33
CA PRO A 307 -1.16 18.23 -16.08
C PRO A 307 -0.51 17.76 -14.77
N SER A 308 -1.30 17.52 -13.72
CA SER A 308 -0.77 17.09 -12.41
C SER A 308 -0.08 15.73 -12.49
N ASP A 309 -0.59 14.82 -13.31
CA ASP A 309 -0.06 13.47 -13.49
C ASP A 309 1.33 13.45 -14.15
N ARG A 310 1.73 14.54 -14.83
CA ARG A 310 3.04 14.71 -15.48
C ARG A 310 4.19 14.85 -14.48
N TYR A 311 3.89 15.26 -13.24
CA TYR A 311 4.90 15.47 -12.19
C TYR A 311 5.20 14.20 -11.37
N HIS A 312 4.52 13.08 -11.62
CA HIS A 312 4.76 11.82 -10.91
C HIS A 312 6.13 11.21 -11.25
N LEU A 313 7.02 11.15 -10.26
CA LEU A 313 8.44 10.83 -10.46
C LEU A 313 8.76 9.34 -10.68
N MET A 314 7.86 8.44 -10.26
CA MET A 314 8.01 6.98 -10.33
C MET A 314 6.62 6.29 -10.45
N PRO A 315 5.87 6.49 -11.55
CA PRO A 315 4.47 6.07 -11.63
C PRO A 315 4.31 4.55 -11.82
N ILE A 316 3.47 3.94 -10.97
CA ILE A 316 3.11 2.51 -11.02
C ILE A 316 1.59 2.44 -10.99
N ILE A 317 0.98 1.92 -12.05
CA ILE A 317 -0.45 2.18 -12.33
C ILE A 317 -1.30 0.94 -12.03
N THR A 318 -2.39 1.14 -11.28
CA THR A 318 -3.32 0.07 -10.94
C THR A 318 -4.04 -0.48 -12.18
N PRO A 319 -4.11 -1.81 -12.39
CA PRO A 319 -4.68 -2.40 -13.60
C PRO A 319 -6.19 -2.23 -13.74
N ALA A 320 -6.94 -2.26 -12.63
CA ALA A 320 -8.39 -2.10 -12.66
C ALA A 320 -8.80 -0.64 -12.88
N TYR A 321 -9.87 -0.43 -13.66
CA TYR A 321 -10.51 0.88 -13.80
C TYR A 321 -11.21 1.31 -12.48
N PRO A 322 -11.22 2.60 -12.12
CA PRO A 322 -10.41 3.66 -12.69
C PRO A 322 -8.93 3.51 -12.30
N GLN A 323 -8.04 3.55 -13.30
CA GLN A 323 -6.61 3.33 -13.11
C GLN A 323 -5.99 4.54 -12.39
N GLN A 324 -5.14 4.29 -11.40
CA GLN A 324 -4.54 5.32 -10.54
C GLN A 324 -3.05 5.03 -10.32
N ASN A 325 -2.25 6.07 -10.09
CA ASN A 325 -0.86 5.92 -9.68
C ASN A 325 -0.77 5.52 -8.20
N SER A 326 -0.24 4.32 -7.89
CA SER A 326 -0.08 3.83 -6.51
C SER A 326 1.19 4.34 -5.82
N THR A 327 1.94 5.25 -6.45
CA THR A 327 3.20 5.83 -5.97
C THR A 327 3.27 7.36 -6.14
N TYR A 328 2.13 8.05 -6.09
CA TYR A 328 2.05 9.51 -6.16
C TYR A 328 2.79 10.24 -5.02
N ASN A 329 3.03 9.56 -3.88
CA ASN A 329 3.81 10.12 -2.75
C ASN A 329 5.35 10.09 -2.96
N VAL A 330 5.86 9.51 -4.05
CA VAL A 330 7.32 9.35 -4.27
C VAL A 330 7.99 10.69 -4.59
N SER A 331 8.95 11.09 -3.75
CA SER A 331 9.72 12.33 -3.86
C SER A 331 11.04 12.13 -4.63
N THR A 332 11.80 13.21 -4.82
CA THR A 332 13.11 13.13 -5.47
C THR A 332 14.08 12.31 -4.65
N SER A 333 14.08 12.46 -3.32
CA SER A 333 14.91 11.68 -2.40
C SER A 333 14.51 10.22 -2.40
N THR A 334 13.23 9.89 -2.20
CA THR A 334 12.82 8.47 -2.09
C THR A 334 13.01 7.71 -3.40
N ARG A 335 12.74 8.33 -4.56
CA ARG A 335 13.10 7.74 -5.86
C ARG A 335 14.61 7.47 -5.97
N THR A 336 15.44 8.42 -5.54
CA THR A 336 16.91 8.30 -5.61
C THR A 336 17.43 7.18 -4.72
N ILE A 337 16.90 7.07 -3.49
CA ILE A 337 17.21 6.00 -2.54
C ILE A 337 16.80 4.63 -3.11
N MET A 338 15.58 4.50 -3.64
CA MET A 338 15.12 3.23 -4.23
C MET A 338 15.92 2.85 -5.49
N SER A 339 16.34 3.83 -6.30
CA SER A 339 17.21 3.62 -7.47
C SER A 339 18.66 3.25 -7.10
N GLU A 340 19.13 3.62 -5.90
CA GLU A 340 20.36 3.08 -5.32
C GLU A 340 20.17 1.63 -4.86
N GLU A 341 19.09 1.36 -4.13
CA GLU A 341 18.80 0.04 -3.58
C GLU A 341 18.49 -1.02 -4.65
N PHE A 342 17.87 -0.66 -5.79
CA PHE A 342 17.74 -1.59 -6.93
C PHE A 342 19.10 -1.97 -7.54
N ARG A 343 20.06 -1.03 -7.62
CA ARG A 343 21.42 -1.31 -8.09
C ARG A 343 22.19 -2.17 -7.09
N ASN A 344 22.03 -1.92 -5.79
CA ASN A 344 22.58 -2.74 -4.72
C ASN A 344 22.02 -4.17 -4.77
N GLY A 345 20.71 -4.33 -4.95
CA GLY A 345 20.03 -5.62 -5.10
C GLY A 345 20.45 -6.39 -6.36
N LEU A 346 20.68 -5.70 -7.49
CA LEU A 346 21.23 -6.32 -8.69
C LEU A 346 22.63 -6.89 -8.41
N SER A 347 23.54 -6.08 -7.88
CA SER A 347 24.91 -6.49 -7.55
C SER A 347 24.95 -7.70 -6.60
N VAL A 348 24.14 -7.67 -5.53
CA VAL A 348 24.06 -8.79 -4.57
C VAL A 348 23.47 -10.05 -5.23
N THR A 349 22.47 -9.95 -6.10
CA THR A 349 21.92 -11.13 -6.79
C THR A 349 22.83 -11.66 -7.90
N ASP A 350 23.62 -10.81 -8.57
CA ASP A 350 24.68 -11.23 -9.48
C ASP A 350 25.76 -12.04 -8.74
N GLU A 351 26.19 -11.59 -7.55
CA GLU A 351 27.11 -12.37 -6.70
C GLU A 351 26.51 -13.71 -6.26
N ILE A 352 25.24 -13.74 -5.83
CA ILE A 352 24.56 -14.97 -5.39
C ILE A 352 24.49 -15.98 -6.54
N LEU A 353 24.06 -15.57 -7.73
CA LEU A 353 23.97 -16.47 -8.89
C LEU A 353 25.35 -16.92 -9.42
N GLN A 354 26.41 -16.17 -9.12
CA GLN A 354 27.80 -16.57 -9.34
C GLN A 354 28.38 -17.47 -8.22
N GLY A 355 27.59 -17.82 -7.20
CA GLY A 355 28.04 -18.64 -6.06
C GLY A 355 28.99 -17.92 -5.09
N LYS A 356 29.05 -16.58 -5.13
CA LYS A 356 29.95 -15.74 -4.31
C LYS A 356 29.33 -15.23 -3.00
N ALA A 357 28.01 -15.40 -2.85
CA ALA A 357 27.25 -14.99 -1.67
C ALA A 357 25.98 -15.85 -1.51
N ASP A 358 25.40 -15.84 -0.31
CA ASP A 358 24.10 -16.46 -0.02
C ASP A 358 22.98 -15.41 0.08
N TRP A 359 21.72 -15.86 -0.05
CA TRP A 359 20.52 -15.01 0.00
C TRP A 359 20.36 -14.20 1.30
N SER A 360 20.97 -14.63 2.40
CA SER A 360 21.05 -13.86 3.65
C SER A 360 21.60 -12.45 3.43
N LYS A 361 22.59 -12.28 2.53
CA LYS A 361 23.20 -10.99 2.18
C LYS A 361 22.19 -10.00 1.58
N LEU A 362 21.18 -10.48 0.87
CA LEU A 362 20.11 -9.64 0.30
C LEU A 362 19.19 -9.06 1.40
N PHE A 363 19.06 -9.76 2.53
CA PHE A 363 18.20 -9.37 3.65
C PHE A 363 18.97 -8.69 4.80
N GLU A 364 20.24 -8.35 4.59
CA GLU A 364 21.02 -7.48 5.48
C GLU A 364 20.47 -6.04 5.47
N PRO A 365 20.16 -5.45 6.64
CA PRO A 365 19.71 -4.08 6.71
C PRO A 365 20.86 -3.09 6.46
N PRO A 366 20.61 -1.94 5.82
CA PRO A 366 21.62 -0.91 5.64
C PRO A 366 22.03 -0.32 7.00
N ASN A 367 23.30 0.05 7.14
CA ASN A 367 23.78 0.77 8.31
C ASN A 367 23.35 2.26 8.21
N PHE A 368 22.03 2.51 8.29
CA PHE A 368 21.41 3.84 8.10
C PHE A 368 22.09 4.92 8.95
N PHE A 369 22.23 4.68 10.26
CA PHE A 369 22.89 5.57 11.23
C PHE A 369 24.41 5.76 11.00
N GLN A 370 24.99 5.02 10.06
CA GLN A 370 26.37 5.19 9.60
C GLN A 370 26.47 5.83 8.21
N LYS A 371 25.41 5.85 7.40
CA LYS A 371 25.41 6.30 6.00
C LYS A 371 25.54 7.83 5.85
N TYR A 372 24.91 8.61 6.74
CA TYR A 372 24.89 10.08 6.65
C TYR A 372 25.81 10.74 7.69
N LYS A 373 26.39 11.91 7.34
CA LYS A 373 27.16 12.76 8.28
C LYS A 373 26.24 13.48 9.29
N HIS A 374 25.00 13.79 8.89
CA HIS A 374 24.03 14.63 9.60
C HIS A 374 22.66 13.97 9.59
N TYR A 375 21.87 14.20 10.64
CA TYR A 375 20.49 13.75 10.76
C TYR A 375 19.65 14.85 11.39
N ILE A 376 18.35 14.85 11.07
CA ILE A 376 17.32 15.47 11.89
C ILE A 376 16.66 14.35 12.70
N VAL A 377 16.56 14.53 14.01
CA VAL A 377 15.70 13.72 14.88
C VAL A 377 14.39 14.46 15.00
N LEU A 378 13.27 13.79 14.68
CA LEU A 378 11.94 14.32 14.87
C LEU A 378 11.29 13.58 16.04
N THR A 379 11.04 14.28 17.14
CA THR A 379 10.45 13.76 18.37
C THR A 379 8.99 14.20 18.46
N ALA A 380 8.08 13.27 18.73
CA ALA A 380 6.69 13.55 19.05
C ALA A 380 6.36 12.93 20.42
N SER A 381 5.66 13.67 21.27
CA SER A 381 5.23 13.21 22.59
C SER A 381 3.77 13.49 22.90
N ALA A 382 3.21 12.75 23.87
CA ALA A 382 1.90 12.99 24.47
C ALA A 382 1.84 12.47 25.92
N SER A 383 0.89 12.99 26.71
CA SER A 383 0.75 12.65 28.14
C SER A 383 -0.09 11.38 28.43
N THR A 384 -0.66 10.72 27.42
CA THR A 384 -1.35 9.42 27.57
C THR A 384 -1.12 8.55 26.34
N GLU A 385 -1.24 7.22 26.49
CA GLU A 385 -0.98 6.25 25.42
C GLU A 385 -1.95 6.42 24.24
N ASP A 386 -3.26 6.58 24.48
CA ASP A 386 -4.26 6.80 23.43
C ASP A 386 -3.97 8.08 22.63
N ASN A 387 -3.67 9.18 23.32
CA ASN A 387 -3.29 10.45 22.70
C ASN A 387 -1.99 10.30 21.90
N HIS A 388 -1.03 9.53 22.41
CA HIS A 388 0.23 9.25 21.71
C HIS A 388 -0.02 8.49 20.41
N LEU A 389 -0.85 7.44 20.44
CA LEU A 389 -1.18 6.62 19.26
C LEU A 389 -1.90 7.43 18.16
N GLU A 390 -2.81 8.34 18.53
CA GLU A 390 -3.42 9.29 17.59
C GLU A 390 -2.37 10.27 17.03
N TRP A 391 -1.56 10.85 17.91
CA TRP A 391 -0.59 11.89 17.58
C TRP A 391 0.51 11.37 16.64
N ILE A 392 1.13 10.22 16.92
CA ILE A 392 2.15 9.63 16.06
C ILE A 392 1.60 9.29 14.67
N GLY A 393 0.35 8.82 14.58
CA GLY A 393 -0.30 8.53 13.30
C GLY A 393 -0.50 9.79 12.45
N LEU A 394 -0.88 10.91 13.08
CA LEU A 394 -0.93 12.20 12.38
C LEU A 394 0.48 12.65 11.98
N VAL A 395 1.45 12.66 12.90
CA VAL A 395 2.82 13.12 12.64
C VAL A 395 3.46 12.35 11.50
N GLU A 396 3.46 11.01 11.53
CA GLU A 396 4.02 10.16 10.47
C GLU A 396 3.41 10.51 9.10
N SER A 397 2.08 10.73 9.05
CA SER A 397 1.37 11.09 7.83
C SER A 397 1.80 12.41 7.21
N LYS A 398 2.50 13.29 7.98
CA LYS A 398 3.04 14.58 7.52
C LYS A 398 4.55 14.58 7.34
N ILE A 399 5.32 13.59 7.78
CA ILE A 399 6.80 13.60 7.65
C ILE A 399 7.26 13.84 6.20
N ARG A 400 6.51 13.36 5.19
CA ARG A 400 6.79 13.64 3.78
C ARG A 400 6.71 15.13 3.39
N VAL A 401 6.00 15.96 4.16
CA VAL A 401 5.96 17.43 3.99
C VAL A 401 7.30 18.03 4.43
N LEU A 402 7.89 17.57 5.54
CA LEU A 402 9.24 17.98 5.95
C LEU A 402 10.28 17.55 4.92
N VAL A 403 10.20 16.33 4.38
CA VAL A 403 11.05 15.89 3.25
C VAL A 403 10.87 16.81 2.05
N GLY A 404 9.64 17.16 1.69
CA GLY A 404 9.34 18.08 0.59
C GLY A 404 9.84 19.52 0.82
N ASN A 405 9.87 20.01 2.06
CA ASN A 405 10.50 21.29 2.42
C ASN A 405 12.02 21.20 2.23
N LEU A 406 12.65 20.20 2.83
CA LEU A 406 14.10 19.96 2.75
C LEU A 406 14.58 19.71 1.31
N GLU A 407 13.76 19.12 0.43
CA GLU A 407 14.07 18.97 -1.01
C GLU A 407 14.08 20.28 -1.79
N ARG A 408 13.42 21.34 -1.30
CA ARG A 408 13.47 22.68 -1.90
C ARG A 408 14.63 23.53 -1.36
N ASN A 409 15.26 23.13 -0.25
CA ASN A 409 16.39 23.84 0.33
C ASN A 409 17.63 23.72 -0.59
N GLU A 410 18.19 24.85 -1.01
CA GLU A 410 19.23 24.87 -2.05
C GLU A 410 20.52 24.13 -1.66
N TYR A 411 20.80 23.93 -0.37
CA TYR A 411 21.99 23.23 0.11
C TYR A 411 21.80 21.71 0.25
N ILE A 412 20.58 21.20 0.17
CA ILE A 412 20.28 19.77 0.38
C ILE A 412 20.29 19.02 -0.97
N THR A 413 20.82 17.80 -0.95
CA THR A 413 20.77 16.83 -2.07
C THR A 413 19.77 15.72 -1.81
N LEU A 414 19.62 15.31 -0.54
CA LEU A 414 18.82 14.17 -0.14
C LEU A 414 18.34 14.30 1.32
N ALA A 415 17.06 14.02 1.56
CA ALA A 415 16.52 13.76 2.89
C ALA A 415 15.95 12.34 2.95
N HIS A 416 16.57 11.46 3.75
CA HIS A 416 16.22 10.04 3.87
C HIS A 416 15.57 9.76 5.22
N VAL A 417 14.25 9.71 5.26
CA VAL A 417 13.49 9.23 6.43
C VAL A 417 13.69 7.73 6.63
N ASN A 418 14.12 7.31 7.81
CA ASN A 418 13.99 5.90 8.22
C ASN A 418 12.51 5.59 8.51
N PRO A 419 11.87 4.60 7.85
CA PRO A 419 10.48 4.25 8.12
C PRO A 419 10.21 3.62 9.50
N GLN A 420 11.26 3.25 10.25
CA GLN A 420 11.12 2.79 11.63
C GLN A 420 11.18 3.98 12.60
N SER A 421 10.17 4.07 13.48
CA SER A 421 10.19 4.91 14.69
C SER A 421 10.88 4.19 15.85
N PHE A 422 11.35 4.97 16.83
CA PHE A 422 12.06 4.50 18.02
C PHE A 422 11.46 5.17 19.27
N PRO A 423 11.35 4.49 20.43
CA PRO A 423 10.91 5.12 21.67
C PRO A 423 11.95 6.14 22.17
N GLY A 424 11.49 7.17 22.88
CA GLY A 424 12.38 8.14 23.54
C GLY A 424 13.32 7.53 24.58
N SER A 425 14.44 8.19 24.87
CA SER A 425 15.33 7.75 25.96
C SER A 425 14.73 8.12 27.32
N LYS A 426 14.65 7.14 28.23
CA LYS A 426 14.09 7.33 29.57
C LYS A 426 14.88 8.26 30.49
N GLU A 427 16.12 8.61 30.12
CA GLU A 427 17.02 9.40 30.96
C GLU A 427 16.72 10.91 30.97
N ASN A 428 15.92 11.42 30.03
CA ASN A 428 15.68 12.85 29.83
C ASN A 428 14.20 13.29 29.87
N HIS A 429 13.26 12.38 30.15
CA HIS A 429 11.82 12.66 30.15
C HIS A 429 11.18 12.33 31.50
N ASN A 430 10.11 13.05 31.86
CA ASN A 430 9.31 12.74 33.03
C ASN A 430 8.64 11.37 32.85
N GLU A 431 8.50 10.59 33.93
CA GLU A 431 8.09 9.17 33.89
C GLU A 431 6.71 8.90 33.24
N ASN A 432 5.88 9.94 33.06
CA ASN A 432 4.53 9.88 32.50
C ASN A 432 4.43 10.39 31.04
N GLU A 433 5.55 10.67 30.34
CA GLU A 433 5.53 11.15 28.95
C GLU A 433 5.77 10.00 27.94
N PHE A 434 4.82 9.81 27.02
CA PHE A 434 4.95 8.86 25.91
C PHE A 434 5.68 9.56 24.76
N VAL A 435 6.76 8.97 24.25
CA VAL A 435 7.67 9.62 23.29
C VAL A 435 8.04 8.69 22.14
N SER A 436 8.02 9.20 20.91
CA SER A 436 8.50 8.50 19.71
C SER A 436 9.32 9.40 18.80
N MET A 437 10.38 8.83 18.21
CA MET A 437 11.39 9.52 17.43
C MET A 437 11.55 8.90 16.04
N TRP A 438 11.65 9.73 15.01
CA TRP A 438 12.06 9.36 13.65
C TRP A 438 13.39 10.02 13.31
N PHE A 439 14.17 9.38 12.43
CA PHE A 439 15.48 9.87 12.02
C PHE A 439 15.49 10.13 10.51
N ILE A 440 15.86 11.35 10.12
CA ILE A 440 15.98 11.77 8.72
C ILE A 440 17.46 12.02 8.43
N GLY A 441 18.09 11.13 7.67
CA GLY A 441 19.49 11.27 7.23
C GLY A 441 19.61 12.32 6.14
N ILE A 442 20.46 13.33 6.37
CA ILE A 442 20.63 14.47 5.47
C ILE A 442 21.94 14.33 4.70
N SER A 443 21.87 14.51 3.38
CA SER A 443 23.04 14.76 2.53
C SER A 443 22.97 16.16 1.95
N PHE A 444 23.93 16.99 2.32
CA PHE A 444 24.14 18.30 1.70
C PHE A 444 24.84 18.16 0.34
N LYS A 445 24.65 19.16 -0.53
CA LYS A 445 25.42 19.30 -1.77
C LYS A 445 26.89 19.50 -1.42
N LYS A 446 27.79 18.95 -2.24
CA LYS A 446 29.20 19.33 -2.19
C LYS A 446 29.32 20.75 -2.73
N LEU A 447 29.80 21.68 -1.91
CA LEU A 447 30.25 22.97 -2.39
C LEU A 447 31.75 22.87 -2.68
N ASP A 448 32.17 23.28 -3.87
CA ASP A 448 33.56 23.15 -4.31
C ASP A 448 34.46 24.27 -3.75
N ASN A 449 33.85 25.41 -3.38
CA ASN A 449 34.52 26.52 -2.70
C ASN A 449 34.97 26.12 -1.28
N SER A 450 35.99 26.82 -0.77
CA SER A 450 36.59 26.55 0.55
C SER A 450 35.82 27.14 1.74
N ASP A 451 34.69 27.78 1.48
CA ASP A 451 33.99 28.63 2.45
C ASP A 451 33.13 27.85 3.44
N CYS A 452 33.16 28.30 4.68
CA CYS A 452 32.34 27.83 5.79
C CYS A 452 30.89 28.29 5.60
N VAL A 453 30.01 27.41 5.12
CA VAL A 453 28.59 27.74 4.88
C VAL A 453 27.76 27.55 6.14
N ASN A 454 27.01 28.57 6.53
CA ASN A 454 25.98 28.50 7.55
C ASN A 454 24.61 28.24 6.88
N ILE A 455 24.11 27.01 7.00
CA ILE A 455 22.77 26.64 6.50
C ILE A 455 21.77 26.84 7.63
N ASP A 456 20.73 27.65 7.43
CA ASP A 456 19.61 27.77 8.37
C ASP A 456 18.44 26.89 7.89
N LEU A 457 18.09 25.87 8.67
CA LEU A 457 16.94 24.98 8.43
C LEU A 457 15.72 25.34 9.30
N THR A 458 15.80 26.42 10.09
CA THR A 458 14.73 26.83 11.03
C THR A 458 13.41 27.05 10.32
N TYR A 459 13.42 27.67 9.12
CA TYR A 459 12.19 27.94 8.36
C TYR A 459 11.53 26.66 7.85
N ASP A 460 12.30 25.75 7.23
CA ASP A 460 11.80 24.47 6.70
C ASP A 460 11.13 23.62 7.79
N ILE A 461 11.71 23.64 8.98
CA ILE A 461 11.25 22.92 10.17
C ILE A 461 10.04 23.62 10.81
N GLN A 462 10.08 24.93 11.05
CA GLN A 462 8.95 25.66 11.63
C GLN A 462 7.72 25.58 10.73
N SER A 463 7.90 25.73 9.41
CA SER A 463 6.84 25.57 8.41
C SER A 463 6.16 24.19 8.48
N PHE A 464 6.94 23.14 8.74
CA PHE A 464 6.42 21.79 8.97
C PHE A 464 5.67 21.68 10.31
N THR A 465 6.30 22.11 11.42
CA THR A 465 5.71 22.10 12.77
C THR A 465 4.37 22.84 12.82
N ASP A 466 4.32 24.06 12.28
CA ASP A 466 3.10 24.87 12.18
C ASP A 466 2.02 24.17 11.34
N THR A 467 2.42 23.41 10.32
CA THR A 467 1.51 22.64 9.46
C THR A 467 0.95 21.40 10.16
N VAL A 468 1.74 20.74 11.02
CA VAL A 468 1.25 19.63 11.87
C VAL A 468 0.22 20.16 12.88
N TYR A 469 0.56 21.17 13.69
CA TYR A 469 -0.35 21.73 14.68
C TYR A 469 -1.63 22.31 14.05
N ARG A 470 -1.52 23.06 12.95
CA ARG A 470 -2.68 23.60 12.21
C ARG A 470 -3.60 22.49 11.71
N GLN A 471 -3.07 21.38 11.19
CA GLN A 471 -3.90 20.27 10.74
C GLN A 471 -4.51 19.49 11.92
N ALA A 472 -3.80 19.32 13.04
CA ALA A 472 -4.31 18.69 14.25
C ALA A 472 -5.47 19.47 14.90
N SER A 473 -5.34 20.81 14.92
CA SER A 473 -6.39 21.73 15.37
C SER A 473 -7.61 21.68 14.43
N ASN A 474 -7.41 21.71 13.10
CA ASN A 474 -8.50 21.65 12.12
C ASN A 474 -9.34 20.36 12.18
N ILE A 475 -8.82 19.27 12.77
CA ILE A 475 -9.55 18.00 12.96
C ILE A 475 -9.95 17.75 14.43
N ASN A 476 -9.80 18.75 15.31
CA ASN A 476 -10.08 18.67 16.76
C ASN A 476 -9.37 17.52 17.52
N MET A 477 -8.23 17.05 16.99
CA MET A 477 -7.44 15.96 17.58
C MET A 477 -6.33 16.48 18.51
N LEU A 478 -5.95 17.75 18.39
CA LEU A 478 -4.91 18.37 19.22
C LEU A 478 -5.38 18.52 20.67
N LYS A 479 -4.71 17.83 21.59
CA LYS A 479 -4.99 17.80 23.03
C LYS A 479 -3.78 18.32 23.81
N ASP A 480 -4.00 18.80 25.04
CA ASP A 480 -2.90 19.27 25.90
C ASP A 480 -1.86 18.16 26.13
N GLY A 481 -0.59 18.56 26.15
CA GLY A 481 0.56 17.65 26.26
C GLY A 481 0.99 17.00 24.95
N MET A 482 0.26 17.13 23.83
CA MET A 482 0.76 16.73 22.52
C MET A 482 1.84 17.71 22.04
N THR A 483 3.08 17.24 21.85
CA THR A 483 4.18 18.07 21.34
C THR A 483 4.90 17.44 20.15
N ILE A 484 5.47 18.29 19.29
CA ILE A 484 6.41 17.88 18.24
C ILE A 484 7.61 18.83 18.19
N GLU A 485 8.80 18.25 18.17
CA GLU A 485 10.09 18.93 18.10
C GLU A 485 10.95 18.30 16.99
N ALA A 486 11.74 19.10 16.28
CA ALA A 486 12.82 18.60 15.44
C ALA A 486 14.17 19.16 15.95
N THR A 487 15.19 18.31 16.00
CA THR A 487 16.56 18.67 16.41
C THR A 487 17.57 18.18 15.37
N HIS A 488 18.68 18.89 15.19
CA HIS A 488 19.76 18.44 14.32
C HIS A 488 20.86 17.76 15.14
N VAL A 489 21.32 16.60 14.67
CA VAL A 489 22.42 15.86 15.27
C VAL A 489 23.48 15.50 14.23
N LYS A 490 24.76 15.70 14.56
CA LYS A 490 25.87 15.14 13.79
C LYS A 490 25.93 13.64 14.09
N LYS A 491 26.36 12.82 13.12
CA LYS A 491 26.50 11.35 13.25
C LYS A 491 27.15 10.89 14.58
N LYS A 492 28.17 11.62 15.05
CA LYS A 492 28.86 11.33 16.32
C LYS A 492 27.95 11.40 17.56
N GLN A 493 26.88 12.18 17.53
CA GLN A 493 25.98 12.43 18.67
C GLN A 493 24.80 11.46 18.76
N LEU A 494 24.57 10.59 17.75
CA LEU A 494 23.42 9.66 17.74
C LEU A 494 23.36 8.70 18.94
N HIS A 495 24.48 8.45 19.62
CA HIS A 495 24.55 7.55 20.77
C HIS A 495 23.81 8.06 22.02
N HIS A 496 23.42 9.35 22.07
CA HIS A 496 22.54 9.88 23.13
C HIS A 496 21.04 9.55 22.88
N TYR A 497 20.69 9.12 21.66
CA TYR A 497 19.31 8.89 21.23
C TYR A 497 19.01 7.42 20.92
N LEU A 498 20.04 6.60 20.71
CA LEU A 498 19.93 5.24 20.18
C LEU A 498 20.93 4.29 20.85
N PRO A 499 20.50 3.06 21.22
CA PRO A 499 21.39 2.04 21.79
C PRO A 499 22.66 1.78 20.97
N PRO A 500 23.80 1.46 21.61
CA PRO A 500 25.07 1.22 20.94
C PRO A 500 25.02 0.17 19.82
N GLU A 501 24.12 -0.80 19.90
CA GLU A 501 23.93 -1.91 18.94
C GLU A 501 23.34 -1.45 17.61
N LEU A 502 22.61 -0.33 17.61
CA LEU A 502 22.05 0.31 16.41
C LEU A 502 23.07 1.29 15.80
N VAL A 503 23.80 2.02 16.63
CA VAL A 503 24.79 3.01 16.18
C VAL A 503 26.10 2.35 15.74
N GLN A 504 26.64 1.41 16.51
CA GLN A 504 28.00 0.84 16.36
C GLN A 504 28.01 -0.59 15.79
N ARG A 505 27.26 -0.87 14.72
CA ARG A 505 27.36 -2.15 13.99
C ARG A 505 28.73 -2.31 13.29
N LYS A 506 29.76 -2.65 14.06
CA LYS A 506 30.98 -3.30 13.56
C LYS A 506 30.57 -4.60 12.86
N LYS A 507 31.19 -4.93 11.73
CA LYS A 507 31.08 -6.29 11.16
C LYS A 507 31.60 -7.28 12.22
N LYS A 508 30.72 -8.08 12.82
CA LYS A 508 31.16 -9.36 13.40
C LYS A 508 31.64 -10.21 12.21
N SER A 509 32.93 -10.53 12.19
CA SER A 509 33.48 -11.46 11.21
C SER A 509 32.86 -12.83 11.47
N LEU A 510 32.55 -13.58 10.41
CA LEU A 510 31.97 -14.92 10.52
C LEU A 510 33.08 -15.98 10.78
N GLY A 511 33.98 -15.70 11.74
CA GLY A 511 35.17 -16.50 12.03
C GLY A 511 35.16 -17.19 13.40
N ASP A 512 34.63 -16.54 14.43
CA ASP A 512 34.85 -16.93 15.84
C ASP A 512 33.89 -18.01 16.37
N ILE A 513 33.15 -18.69 15.49
CA ILE A 513 32.23 -19.79 15.86
C ILE A 513 32.94 -21.17 15.83
N ASN A 514 34.04 -21.32 15.08
CA ASN A 514 34.71 -22.61 14.85
C ASN A 514 36.05 -22.78 15.59
N ARG A 515 36.16 -22.36 16.86
CA ARG A 515 37.36 -22.58 17.70
C ARG A 515 37.07 -22.90 19.17
N SER A 516 36.26 -23.94 19.41
CA SER A 516 35.97 -24.46 20.75
C SER A 516 35.89 -26.01 20.81
N SER A 517 36.70 -26.70 20.00
CA SER A 517 36.75 -28.18 19.97
C SER A 517 38.18 -28.74 19.86
N ASN A 518 38.94 -28.64 20.95
CA ASN A 518 39.99 -29.59 21.37
C ASN A 518 40.55 -29.16 22.75
N GLY A 519 40.70 -30.09 23.70
CA GLY A 519 41.20 -29.83 25.07
C GLY A 519 42.60 -30.40 25.32
N GLY A 520 43.17 -30.23 26.53
CA GLY A 520 44.46 -30.87 26.85
C GLY A 520 45.31 -30.45 28.07
N GLY A 521 44.87 -29.59 29.01
CA GLY A 521 45.63 -29.28 30.25
C GLY A 521 46.93 -28.45 30.07
N SER A 522 47.77 -28.19 31.08
CA SER A 522 47.62 -28.34 32.56
C SER A 522 48.71 -27.54 33.33
N LYS A 523 48.40 -26.99 34.53
CA LYS A 523 49.30 -26.27 35.50
C LYS A 523 49.85 -24.91 35.00
N ARG A 524 50.16 -23.86 35.79
CA ARG A 524 49.96 -23.38 37.20
C ARG A 524 50.26 -21.84 37.18
N CYS A 525 50.06 -20.94 38.15
CA CYS A 525 49.67 -20.89 39.59
C CYS A 525 48.62 -19.73 39.78
N SER A 526 48.05 -19.31 40.93
CA SER A 526 48.38 -19.22 42.38
C SER A 526 49.22 -17.97 42.77
N LEU A 527 48.90 -17.12 43.76
CA LEU A 527 47.80 -16.93 44.77
C LEU A 527 47.66 -15.39 45.04
N ASP A 528 46.76 -14.79 45.85
CA ASP A 528 45.74 -15.15 46.87
C ASP A 528 44.39 -14.43 46.55
N GLY A 529 43.22 -14.56 47.20
CA GLY A 529 42.76 -15.12 48.49
C GLY A 529 41.90 -14.04 49.21
N SER A 530 40.69 -14.27 49.78
CA SER A 530 39.89 -15.48 50.07
C SER A 530 38.38 -15.18 50.19
N GLN A 531 37.51 -16.12 49.74
CA GLN A 531 36.32 -16.76 50.38
C GLN A 531 35.28 -15.92 51.19
N LEU A 532 33.96 -16.23 51.27
CA LEU A 532 33.08 -17.38 50.93
C LEU A 532 31.84 -16.87 50.12
N ASP A 533 31.17 -17.56 49.18
CA ASP A 533 30.46 -18.88 49.16
C ASP A 533 29.09 -18.85 49.92
N SER A 534 27.93 -19.35 49.43
CA SER A 534 27.68 -20.30 48.33
C SER A 534 26.33 -20.21 47.56
N SER A 535 26.40 -20.57 46.26
CA SER A 535 25.44 -21.22 45.33
C SER A 535 23.90 -21.18 45.47
N ARG A 536 23.20 -20.88 44.36
CA ARG A 536 22.43 -21.88 43.56
C ARG A 536 21.99 -21.39 42.16
N ASP A 537 21.60 -22.34 41.31
CA ASP A 537 21.45 -22.22 39.85
C ASP A 537 20.09 -21.66 39.36
N THR A 538 20.06 -20.98 38.21
CA THR A 538 19.38 -21.43 36.97
C THR A 538 19.44 -20.40 35.82
N ASP A 539 19.12 -20.86 34.60
CA ASP A 539 19.20 -20.13 33.32
C ASP A 539 18.32 -18.88 33.20
N ILE A 540 18.78 -17.90 32.42
CA ILE A 540 17.91 -16.87 31.82
C ILE A 540 18.16 -16.80 30.31
N GLY A 541 17.30 -17.50 29.55
CA GLY A 541 16.98 -17.11 28.19
C GLY A 541 16.01 -15.93 28.22
N THR A 542 16.20 -14.93 27.35
CA THR A 542 15.40 -13.69 27.36
C THR A 542 14.05 -13.83 26.65
N PRO A 543 12.90 -13.65 27.33
CA PRO A 543 11.59 -13.71 26.69
C PRO A 543 11.15 -12.34 26.14
N PHE A 544 10.43 -12.35 25.02
CA PHE A 544 9.55 -11.25 24.64
C PHE A 544 8.24 -11.36 25.43
N SER A 545 7.68 -10.23 25.89
CA SER A 545 6.34 -10.19 26.48
C SER A 545 5.65 -8.87 26.15
N SER A 546 4.42 -8.97 25.64
CA SER A 546 3.46 -7.86 25.57
C SER A 546 2.48 -8.01 26.74
N PRO A 547 2.02 -6.91 27.36
CA PRO A 547 1.16 -6.99 28.53
C PRO A 547 -0.33 -7.17 28.17
N THR A 548 -1.04 -7.93 29.01
CA THR A 548 -2.52 -7.90 29.11
C THR A 548 -2.89 -7.76 30.59
N PRO A 549 -3.81 -6.87 30.98
CA PRO A 549 -4.10 -6.61 32.39
C PRO A 549 -5.02 -7.66 33.01
N VAL A 550 -4.69 -8.11 34.22
CA VAL A 550 -5.63 -8.79 35.12
C VAL A 550 -5.55 -8.11 36.49
N SER A 551 -6.69 -7.60 36.96
CA SER A 551 -6.81 -6.92 38.24
C SER A 551 -6.75 -7.88 39.43
N LYS A 552 -6.31 -7.37 40.58
CA LYS A 552 -6.51 -8.01 41.90
C LYS A 552 -7.24 -7.04 42.84
N PRO A 553 -8.08 -7.52 43.77
CA PRO A 553 -8.91 -6.66 44.61
C PRO A 553 -8.22 -6.25 45.91
N CYS A 554 -8.55 -5.07 46.44
CA CYS A 554 -8.26 -4.68 47.82
C CYS A 554 -9.44 -5.03 48.74
N GLN A 555 -9.16 -5.35 50.01
CA GLN A 555 -10.17 -5.54 51.06
C GLN A 555 -10.50 -4.22 51.80
N PRO A 556 -11.76 -4.01 52.22
CA PRO A 556 -12.12 -3.16 53.35
C PRO A 556 -12.15 -3.97 54.67
N ALA A 557 -12.37 -3.31 55.81
CA ALA A 557 -12.15 -3.85 57.15
C ALA A 557 -13.43 -4.19 57.96
N SER A 558 -13.21 -4.81 59.14
CA SER A 558 -14.09 -4.94 60.33
C SER A 558 -15.40 -5.75 60.23
N THR A 559 -15.32 -7.02 60.68
CA THR A 559 -16.06 -7.66 61.82
C THR A 559 -17.58 -7.48 62.04
N PRO A 560 -18.27 -8.44 62.68
CA PRO A 560 -18.07 -9.91 62.71
C PRO A 560 -19.39 -10.73 62.61
N GLU A 561 -19.34 -12.07 62.45
CA GLU A 561 -19.98 -13.04 63.37
C GLU A 561 -19.71 -14.53 63.02
N ASP A 562 -19.53 -15.31 64.09
CA ASP A 562 -19.67 -16.77 64.32
C ASP A 562 -19.04 -17.89 63.43
N SER A 563 -19.15 -19.09 63.99
CA SER A 563 -18.45 -20.38 63.83
C SER A 563 -19.06 -21.31 62.74
N SER A 564 -18.58 -22.55 62.44
CA SER A 564 -17.62 -23.45 63.11
C SER A 564 -17.03 -24.56 62.17
N ILE A 565 -15.81 -25.05 62.50
CA ILE A 565 -15.35 -26.47 62.45
C ILE A 565 -15.37 -27.27 61.11
N SER A 566 -14.22 -27.33 60.42
CA SER A 566 -13.27 -28.49 60.32
C SER A 566 -13.73 -29.97 60.17
N PRO A 567 -12.88 -30.91 59.64
CA PRO A 567 -11.86 -30.82 58.55
C PRO A 567 -11.86 -32.14 57.65
N PRO A 568 -10.77 -32.77 57.09
CA PRO A 568 -10.85 -33.43 55.76
C PRO A 568 -10.31 -34.89 55.66
N LYS A 569 -10.20 -35.47 54.43
CA LYS A 569 -9.04 -36.31 53.95
C LYS A 569 -9.11 -36.76 52.46
N HIS A 570 -7.93 -37.06 51.91
CA HIS A 570 -7.61 -37.71 50.61
C HIS A 570 -7.34 -39.24 50.80
N PRO A 571 -6.85 -40.01 49.80
CA PRO A 571 -7.32 -40.32 48.42
C PRO A 571 -7.35 -41.87 48.17
N VAL A 572 -7.38 -42.35 46.90
CA VAL A 572 -6.56 -43.46 46.30
C VAL A 572 -7.13 -43.96 44.94
N LEU A 573 -6.28 -44.57 44.10
CA LEU A 573 -6.56 -45.17 42.76
C LEU A 573 -6.52 -46.72 42.80
N VAL A 574 -7.32 -47.42 41.97
CA VAL A 574 -7.01 -48.79 41.45
C VAL A 574 -7.65 -49.00 40.04
N PHE A 575 -7.05 -49.85 39.20
CA PHE A 575 -7.53 -50.36 37.90
C PHE A 575 -8.43 -51.61 38.02
N MET A 576 -9.14 -52.02 36.95
CA MET A 576 -9.23 -53.44 36.52
C MET A 576 -9.75 -53.64 35.07
N ASP A 577 -9.76 -54.90 34.60
CA ASP A 577 -9.65 -55.36 33.21
C ASP A 577 -10.91 -55.37 32.30
N SER A 578 -10.69 -55.78 31.04
CA SER A 578 -11.67 -56.16 29.98
C SER A 578 -11.79 -57.72 29.88
N PRO A 579 -12.41 -58.38 28.88
CA PRO A 579 -13.27 -57.98 27.73
C PRO A 579 -14.59 -58.86 27.69
N PRO A 580 -15.21 -59.31 26.56
CA PRO A 580 -15.25 -58.86 25.15
C PRO A 580 -16.67 -58.77 24.48
N ALA A 581 -16.69 -58.19 23.26
CA ALA A 581 -17.56 -58.51 22.10
C ALA A 581 -19.10 -58.27 22.08
N SER A 582 -19.53 -57.39 21.16
CA SER A 582 -20.63 -57.61 20.17
C SER A 582 -20.64 -56.47 19.11
N GLU A 583 -21.10 -56.75 17.88
CA GLU A 583 -21.05 -55.80 16.73
C GLU A 583 -22.39 -55.10 16.46
N VAL A 584 -22.40 -53.78 16.21
CA VAL A 584 -23.41 -53.07 15.36
C VAL A 584 -22.77 -51.85 14.65
N SER A 585 -23.26 -51.58 13.43
CA SER A 585 -22.87 -50.57 12.43
C SER A 585 -22.74 -49.08 12.88
N PRO A 586 -21.93 -48.26 12.18
CA PRO A 586 -21.77 -46.81 12.44
C PRO A 586 -22.81 -45.89 11.75
N PRO A 587 -22.99 -44.64 12.23
CA PRO A 587 -23.87 -43.63 11.63
C PRO A 587 -23.24 -42.86 10.46
N LYS A 588 -24.06 -42.02 9.80
CA LYS A 588 -23.69 -41.21 8.61
C LYS A 588 -22.88 -39.95 9.00
N PRO A 589 -21.98 -39.45 8.12
CA PRO A 589 -21.40 -38.11 8.26
C PRO A 589 -22.36 -37.01 7.79
N GLU A 590 -22.35 -35.86 8.47
CA GLU A 590 -23.10 -34.66 8.09
C GLU A 590 -22.34 -33.78 7.07
N GLN A 591 -23.06 -32.89 6.39
CA GLN A 591 -22.53 -32.11 5.27
C GLN A 591 -21.94 -30.77 5.70
N GLY A 592 -20.61 -30.68 5.82
CA GLY A 592 -19.90 -29.41 5.98
C GLY A 592 -19.96 -28.56 4.71
N MET A 593 -20.51 -27.34 4.80
CA MET A 593 -20.55 -26.39 3.69
C MET A 593 -19.15 -25.88 3.36
N SER A 594 -18.70 -26.09 2.12
CA SER A 594 -17.34 -25.74 1.67
C SER A 594 -17.32 -24.61 0.64
N ILE A 595 -16.49 -23.60 0.87
CA ILE A 595 -16.28 -22.47 -0.05
C ILE A 595 -15.25 -22.89 -1.12
N PRO A 596 -15.58 -22.85 -2.43
CA PRO A 596 -14.74 -23.47 -3.45
C PRO A 596 -13.49 -22.66 -3.80
N VAL A 597 -12.32 -23.25 -3.56
CA VAL A 597 -11.04 -22.82 -4.14
C VAL A 597 -10.87 -23.51 -5.51
N ILE A 598 -10.78 -22.73 -6.59
CA ILE A 598 -10.82 -23.27 -7.97
C ILE A 598 -9.42 -23.74 -8.42
N GLY A 599 -9.29 -25.03 -8.73
CA GLY A 599 -8.08 -25.58 -9.35
C GLY A 599 -8.07 -27.08 -9.63
N SER A 600 -8.80 -27.56 -10.65
CA SER A 600 -8.63 -28.91 -11.23
C SER A 600 -9.20 -29.01 -12.64
N LYS A 601 -8.68 -29.94 -13.45
CA LYS A 601 -9.15 -30.23 -14.84
C LYS A 601 -10.13 -31.41 -14.85
N PRO A 602 -11.10 -31.46 -15.78
CA PRO A 602 -12.06 -32.56 -15.86
C PRO A 602 -11.50 -33.82 -16.53
N ILE A 603 -12.02 -34.97 -16.12
CA ILE A 603 -11.98 -36.25 -16.85
C ILE A 603 -13.42 -36.56 -17.31
N ALA A 604 -13.58 -37.23 -18.45
CA ALA A 604 -14.87 -37.38 -19.15
C ALA A 604 -15.49 -38.78 -19.06
N THR A 605 -16.84 -38.84 -19.07
CA THR A 605 -17.74 -39.88 -19.62
C THR A 605 -19.16 -39.69 -19.05
N PRO A 606 -20.23 -40.25 -19.65
CA PRO A 606 -20.56 -40.36 -21.07
C PRO A 606 -21.89 -39.62 -21.42
N VAL A 607 -22.31 -39.64 -22.70
CA VAL A 607 -23.45 -38.84 -23.21
C VAL A 607 -24.80 -39.59 -23.18
N ALA A 608 -25.87 -38.90 -22.76
CA ALA A 608 -27.27 -39.25 -23.04
C ALA A 608 -27.90 -38.21 -24.00
N LYS A 609 -28.81 -38.64 -24.89
CA LYS A 609 -29.39 -37.79 -25.95
C LYS A 609 -30.67 -37.07 -25.50
N PRO A 610 -30.90 -35.80 -25.89
CA PRO A 610 -32.21 -35.17 -25.83
C PRO A 610 -33.11 -35.55 -27.03
N PRO A 611 -34.44 -35.48 -26.92
CA PRO A 611 -35.38 -35.70 -28.02
C PRO A 611 -35.53 -34.47 -28.94
N THR A 612 -35.99 -34.70 -30.17
CA THR A 612 -36.20 -33.70 -31.23
C THR A 612 -37.60 -33.06 -31.21
N PRO A 613 -37.76 -31.77 -31.52
CA PRO A 613 -39.06 -31.15 -31.76
C PRO A 613 -39.58 -31.42 -33.19
N PRO A 614 -40.91 -31.48 -33.42
CA PRO A 614 -41.50 -31.52 -34.76
C PRO A 614 -41.64 -30.12 -35.38
N ALA A 615 -41.73 -30.04 -36.71
CA ALA A 615 -42.02 -28.81 -37.45
C ALA A 615 -43.52 -28.67 -37.78
N GLY A 616 -44.01 -27.43 -37.85
CA GLY A 616 -45.38 -27.10 -38.25
C GLY A 616 -45.51 -25.63 -38.68
N ASN A 617 -46.21 -25.38 -39.78
CA ASN A 617 -46.28 -24.07 -40.43
C ASN A 617 -47.39 -23.17 -39.84
N THR A 618 -47.23 -21.84 -39.95
CA THR A 618 -47.98 -20.95 -40.89
C THR A 618 -47.97 -19.48 -40.41
N ILE A 619 -48.00 -18.53 -41.35
CA ILE A 619 -47.97 -17.06 -41.15
C ILE A 619 -49.41 -16.49 -41.19
N PRO A 620 -49.69 -15.37 -40.50
CA PRO A 620 -50.39 -14.27 -41.18
C PRO A 620 -49.68 -12.90 -41.05
N THR A 621 -49.89 -12.04 -42.04
CA THR A 621 -49.12 -10.79 -42.27
C THR A 621 -50.01 -9.54 -42.16
N VAL A 622 -49.54 -8.47 -41.51
CA VAL A 622 -50.04 -7.09 -41.76
C VAL A 622 -48.91 -6.04 -41.75
N VAL A 623 -48.95 -5.18 -42.76
CA VAL A 623 -48.22 -3.94 -43.11
C VAL A 623 -48.09 -2.93 -41.93
N GLY A 624 -47.11 -2.02 -41.81
CA GLY A 624 -45.89 -1.71 -42.60
C GLY A 624 -45.73 -0.21 -42.98
N ARG A 625 -44.51 0.37 -42.91
CA ARG A 625 -44.11 1.63 -43.61
C ARG A 625 -42.58 1.86 -43.63
N SER A 626 -42.09 2.57 -44.65
CA SER A 626 -40.66 2.87 -44.95
C SER A 626 -40.19 4.20 -44.30
N VAL A 627 -38.94 4.70 -44.41
CA VAL A 627 -38.17 5.13 -45.61
C VAL A 627 -36.64 5.20 -45.32
N ILE A 628 -35.80 5.14 -46.37
CA ILE A 628 -34.33 5.29 -46.37
C ILE A 628 -33.91 6.52 -47.22
N PRO A 629 -32.79 7.21 -46.91
CA PRO A 629 -32.02 7.99 -47.89
C PRO A 629 -30.59 7.44 -48.09
N HIS A 630 -30.05 7.51 -49.32
CA HIS A 630 -28.76 6.90 -49.69
C HIS A 630 -28.09 7.66 -50.88
N ILE A 631 -26.91 8.26 -50.68
CA ILE A 631 -26.14 9.04 -51.68
C ILE A 631 -24.63 8.98 -51.34
N THR A 632 -23.62 9.02 -52.24
CA THR A 632 -23.35 8.29 -53.51
C THR A 632 -21.83 8.41 -53.87
N SER A 633 -21.13 7.28 -54.11
CA SER A 633 -19.87 7.20 -54.92
C SER A 633 -18.59 7.91 -54.39
N SER A 634 -17.36 7.66 -54.86
CA SER A 634 -16.85 6.86 -56.01
C SER A 634 -15.44 6.27 -55.75
N SER A 635 -14.87 5.51 -56.71
CA SER A 635 -13.48 4.99 -56.67
C SER A 635 -12.92 4.73 -58.08
N PRO A 636 -11.60 4.83 -58.27
CA PRO A 636 -10.83 3.91 -59.11
C PRO A 636 -9.52 3.46 -58.41
N GLY A 637 -8.77 2.44 -58.85
CA GLY A 637 -8.89 1.47 -59.94
C GLY A 637 -7.67 0.51 -59.91
N LEU A 638 -7.71 -0.65 -60.58
CA LEU A 638 -6.67 -1.71 -60.46
C LEU A 638 -5.94 -2.04 -61.77
N THR A 639 -4.60 -2.07 -61.70
CA THR A 639 -3.62 -2.74 -62.59
C THR A 639 -2.27 -2.85 -61.84
N GLU A 640 -1.39 -3.83 -62.04
CA GLU A 640 -1.58 -5.22 -62.50
C GLU A 640 -0.41 -6.12 -62.00
N LEU A 641 0.24 -6.90 -62.88
CA LEU A 641 1.36 -7.85 -62.66
C LEU A 641 2.40 -7.70 -63.82
N PRO A 642 3.56 -8.40 -63.88
CA PRO A 642 4.04 -9.53 -63.07
C PRO A 642 5.53 -9.48 -62.58
N ASN A 643 5.93 -10.51 -61.81
CA ASN A 643 7.24 -11.20 -61.69
C ASN A 643 8.57 -10.41 -61.93
N SER A 644 9.66 -10.58 -61.15
CA SER A 644 10.32 -11.88 -60.86
C SER A 644 11.62 -11.75 -60.02
N VAL A 645 12.22 -12.90 -59.67
CA VAL A 645 13.62 -13.18 -59.23
C VAL A 645 14.07 -12.84 -57.79
N ASN A 646 14.65 -13.86 -57.14
CA ASN A 646 15.28 -13.87 -55.81
C ASN A 646 16.57 -13.03 -55.72
N GLY A 647 16.91 -12.53 -54.52
CA GLY A 647 18.23 -11.91 -54.29
C GLY A 647 18.56 -11.58 -52.83
N ALA A 648 19.17 -12.51 -52.11
CA ALA A 648 19.81 -12.30 -50.80
C ALA A 648 21.16 -13.04 -50.75
N PRO A 649 22.08 -12.77 -49.79
CA PRO A 649 22.16 -11.67 -48.82
C PRO A 649 23.52 -10.91 -48.89
N LYS A 650 23.74 -9.89 -48.04
CA LYS A 650 25.01 -9.67 -47.29
C LYS A 650 24.97 -8.47 -46.32
N ARG A 651 25.79 -8.55 -45.27
CA ARG A 651 26.21 -7.47 -44.35
C ARG A 651 27.54 -6.87 -44.84
N PRO A 652 27.92 -5.65 -44.40
CA PRO A 652 29.11 -5.58 -43.55
C PRO A 652 28.97 -4.60 -42.35
N HIS A 653 30.11 -4.21 -41.76
CA HIS A 653 30.27 -3.76 -40.36
C HIS A 653 30.38 -2.23 -40.15
N SER A 654 30.43 -1.86 -38.86
CA SER A 654 30.71 -0.54 -38.27
C SER A 654 32.20 -0.16 -38.20
N PRO A 655 32.52 1.13 -37.93
CA PRO A 655 33.69 1.55 -37.16
C PRO A 655 33.31 2.28 -35.84
N SER A 656 34.30 2.83 -35.11
CA SER A 656 34.19 3.22 -33.68
C SER A 656 35.07 4.41 -33.26
N LEU A 657 34.64 5.12 -32.19
CA LEU A 657 35.41 5.86 -31.16
C LEU A 657 36.63 6.74 -31.55
N GLU A 658 36.60 8.05 -31.26
CA GLU A 658 37.31 8.71 -30.11
C GLU A 658 37.10 10.25 -30.09
N ASP A 659 37.60 10.90 -29.02
CA ASP A 659 37.47 12.31 -28.58
C ASP A 659 38.84 12.75 -27.98
N PRO A 660 39.17 14.02 -27.61
CA PRO A 660 38.63 15.35 -27.94
C PRO A 660 39.77 16.34 -28.35
N PRO A 661 39.59 17.68 -28.26
CA PRO A 661 40.60 18.50 -27.54
C PRO A 661 40.03 19.66 -26.68
N LYS A 662 40.91 20.47 -26.05
CA LYS A 662 40.55 21.52 -25.06
C LYS A 662 40.97 22.95 -25.48
N ARG A 663 40.16 23.93 -25.04
CA ARG A 663 40.45 25.33 -24.66
C ARG A 663 41.52 26.13 -25.42
N HIS A 664 41.15 27.35 -25.79
CA HIS A 664 41.95 28.53 -25.42
C HIS A 664 41.08 29.58 -24.70
N LYS A 665 41.68 30.70 -24.29
CA LYS A 665 41.14 31.71 -23.38
C LYS A 665 41.52 33.08 -23.95
N ASP A 666 40.63 34.07 -23.87
CA ASP A 666 41.00 35.49 -23.76
C ASP A 666 39.88 36.31 -23.13
N THR A 667 40.20 37.56 -22.77
CA THR A 667 39.39 38.47 -21.95
C THR A 667 39.43 39.87 -22.55
N GLU A 668 38.29 40.55 -22.71
CA GLU A 668 38.24 42.00 -22.53
C GLU A 668 36.83 42.52 -22.19
N VAL A 669 36.71 43.82 -21.96
CA VAL A 669 35.62 44.50 -21.24
C VAL A 669 35.01 45.58 -22.14
N PHE A 670 33.69 45.82 -22.07
CA PHE A 670 33.11 47.18 -21.99
C PHE A 670 31.60 47.14 -21.67
N SER A 671 31.11 48.24 -21.08
CA SER A 671 29.70 48.50 -20.70
C SER A 671 28.90 49.09 -21.88
N ASP A 672 27.57 49.12 -21.79
CA ASP A 672 26.84 50.38 -21.57
C ASP A 672 25.39 50.18 -21.07
N ASP A 673 24.73 51.28 -20.70
CA ASP A 673 23.39 51.40 -20.09
C ASP A 673 22.18 51.16 -21.02
N SER A 674 21.04 50.82 -20.43
CA SER A 674 19.76 51.54 -20.64
C SER A 674 18.62 50.99 -19.76
N ALA A 675 17.69 51.87 -19.35
CA ALA A 675 16.58 51.56 -18.44
C ALA A 675 15.25 52.15 -18.92
N PHE A 676 14.11 51.52 -18.62
CA PHE A 676 12.77 52.13 -18.44
C PHE A 676 11.82 51.07 -17.80
N LYS A 677 11.45 51.11 -16.51
CA LYS A 677 10.46 51.96 -15.78
C LYS A 677 8.97 51.55 -15.94
N GLU A 678 8.38 51.02 -14.87
CA GLU A 678 6.94 50.81 -14.70
C GLU A 678 6.23 52.07 -14.12
N PRO A 679 4.90 52.21 -14.28
CA PRO A 679 4.10 53.27 -13.63
C PRO A 679 3.29 52.78 -12.41
N TYR A 680 3.18 53.63 -11.37
CA TYR A 680 2.21 53.52 -10.27
C TYR A 680 1.14 54.64 -10.39
N PRO A 681 -0.03 54.53 -9.71
CA PRO A 681 -1.19 55.39 -9.94
C PRO A 681 -1.23 56.68 -9.08
N PRO A 682 -2.06 57.68 -9.46
CA PRO A 682 -2.30 58.90 -8.67
C PRO A 682 -3.43 58.74 -7.63
N ASN A 683 -3.52 59.67 -6.66
CA ASN A 683 -4.52 59.67 -5.58
C ASN A 683 -4.72 61.09 -5.00
N SER A 684 -5.93 61.68 -5.05
CA SER A 684 -6.26 62.94 -4.32
C SER A 684 -7.75 63.34 -4.29
N ASN A 685 -8.36 63.27 -3.10
CA ASN A 685 -9.22 64.25 -2.38
C ASN A 685 -10.38 65.05 -3.02
N GLY A 686 -11.47 65.15 -2.23
CA GLY A 686 -12.48 66.23 -2.21
C GLY A 686 -13.80 65.91 -2.94
N LEU A 687 -15.01 66.31 -2.52
CA LEU A 687 -15.70 66.75 -1.28
C LEU A 687 -16.91 67.60 -1.76
N ASP A 688 -18.08 67.43 -1.13
CA ASP A 688 -19.30 68.27 -1.24
C ASP A 688 -19.97 68.39 -2.64
N GLY A 689 -21.28 68.69 -2.80
CA GLY A 689 -22.38 68.76 -1.83
C GLY A 689 -23.73 69.25 -2.44
N GLU A 690 -24.79 68.45 -2.27
CA GLU A 690 -26.26 68.76 -2.32
C GLU A 690 -26.99 69.46 -3.51
N GLU A 691 -28.33 69.31 -3.45
CA GLU A 691 -29.46 69.98 -4.17
C GLU A 691 -29.76 69.76 -5.69
N GLY A 692 -31.04 69.96 -6.04
CA GLY A 692 -31.64 69.89 -7.39
C GLY A 692 -32.33 71.24 -7.76
N PRO A 693 -33.55 71.31 -8.36
CA PRO A 693 -34.47 70.23 -8.78
C PRO A 693 -35.29 70.46 -10.11
N THR A 694 -36.17 69.50 -10.44
CA THR A 694 -37.49 69.60 -11.17
C THR A 694 -37.66 69.98 -12.68
N VAL A 695 -38.34 69.07 -13.42
CA VAL A 695 -39.59 69.22 -14.28
C VAL A 695 -39.50 70.02 -15.62
N GLU A 696 -40.12 69.71 -16.77
CA GLU A 696 -41.04 68.64 -17.34
C GLU A 696 -40.67 68.42 -18.85
N GLY A 697 -41.18 67.50 -19.70
CA GLY A 697 -42.04 66.30 -19.59
C GLY A 697 -43.19 66.23 -20.65
N LEU A 698 -44.00 65.16 -20.63
CA LEU A 698 -45.23 64.87 -21.43
C LEU A 698 -45.10 64.69 -22.97
N SER A 699 -45.84 63.81 -23.68
CA SER A 699 -46.73 62.70 -23.26
C SER A 699 -47.02 61.69 -24.41
N ALA A 700 -47.32 60.42 -24.06
CA ALA A 700 -48.26 59.52 -24.78
C ALA A 700 -48.43 58.17 -24.01
N THR A 701 -49.65 57.82 -23.59
CA THR A 701 -50.02 56.51 -22.99
C THR A 701 -51.52 56.22 -23.29
N LYS A 702 -52.16 55.07 -23.00
CA LYS A 702 -51.78 53.86 -22.22
C LYS A 702 -52.27 52.59 -22.98
N PRO A 703 -53.00 51.54 -22.50
CA PRO A 703 -53.57 51.17 -21.20
C PRO A 703 -52.75 50.08 -20.47
N MET A 704 -53.40 49.19 -19.69
CA MET A 704 -52.83 48.08 -18.89
C MET A 704 -53.98 47.09 -18.55
N PRO A 705 -53.77 45.88 -17.94
CA PRO A 705 -53.51 45.81 -16.47
C PRO A 705 -52.71 44.58 -15.90
N ILE A 706 -51.94 44.81 -14.82
CA ILE A 706 -51.86 43.98 -13.57
C ILE A 706 -51.23 42.54 -13.64
N PRO A 707 -50.39 42.08 -12.66
CA PRO A 707 -49.46 42.80 -11.75
C PRO A 707 -48.06 42.11 -11.56
N THR A 708 -47.09 42.80 -10.97
CA THR A 708 -45.92 42.16 -10.29
C THR A 708 -45.32 43.08 -9.23
N ILE A 709 -45.07 42.56 -8.02
CA ILE A 709 -44.37 43.24 -6.92
C ILE A 709 -43.45 42.24 -6.19
N ASP A 710 -42.22 42.71 -5.98
CA ASP A 710 -41.15 42.37 -5.03
C ASP A 710 -40.55 40.96 -4.78
N THR A 711 -39.26 41.10 -4.46
CA THR A 711 -38.19 40.20 -4.05
C THR A 711 -38.50 39.07 -3.05
N SER A 712 -37.84 37.92 -3.23
CA SER A 712 -36.62 37.57 -2.44
C SER A 712 -36.16 36.09 -2.57
N ARG A 713 -34.99 35.82 -1.98
CA ARG A 713 -34.44 34.53 -1.51
C ARG A 713 -33.63 33.68 -2.50
N SER A 714 -32.45 33.27 -2.01
CA SER A 714 -31.42 32.46 -2.70
C SER A 714 -31.48 30.99 -2.29
N GLN A 715 -31.07 30.09 -3.19
CA GLN A 715 -30.35 28.85 -2.83
C GLN A 715 -29.55 28.31 -4.04
N ARG A 716 -28.21 28.36 -3.95
CA ARG A 716 -27.29 27.54 -4.75
C ARG A 716 -26.53 26.61 -3.82
N LEU A 717 -26.30 25.37 -4.26
CA LEU A 717 -25.62 24.34 -3.47
C LEU A 717 -24.11 24.59 -3.40
N PRO A 718 -23.45 24.31 -2.25
CA PRO A 718 -22.06 24.71 -2.04
C PRO A 718 -21.03 23.74 -2.64
N SER A 719 -20.25 24.20 -3.61
CA SER A 719 -18.98 23.60 -4.01
C SER A 719 -17.90 23.90 -2.95
N LYS A 720 -17.46 22.89 -2.19
CA LYS A 720 -16.31 23.02 -1.28
C LYS A 720 -14.99 22.94 -2.06
N GLU A 721 -14.66 24.01 -2.76
CA GLU A 721 -13.28 24.30 -3.16
C GLU A 721 -12.52 24.88 -1.95
N LEU A 722 -11.20 24.66 -1.91
CA LEU A 722 -10.34 25.21 -0.86
C LEU A 722 -9.96 26.65 -1.23
N PRO A 723 -10.15 27.65 -0.35
CA PRO A 723 -9.70 29.01 -0.62
C PRO A 723 -8.16 29.13 -0.53
N ASP A 724 -7.63 30.12 -1.25
CA ASP A 724 -6.19 30.31 -1.43
C ASP A 724 -5.47 30.89 -0.19
N ALA A 725 -4.14 30.77 -0.15
CA ALA A 725 -3.34 30.83 1.08
C ALA A 725 -2.72 32.21 1.36
N SER A 726 -3.50 33.18 1.84
CA SER A 726 -2.96 34.49 2.26
C SER A 726 -3.69 35.19 3.42
N SER A 727 -3.68 34.61 4.63
CA SER A 727 -3.89 35.35 5.91
C SER A 727 -3.50 34.52 7.14
N PRO A 728 -2.70 35.06 8.08
CA PRO A 728 -2.39 34.39 9.35
C PRO A 728 -3.44 34.70 10.42
N ILE A 729 -4.29 33.73 10.77
CA ILE A 729 -5.11 33.79 11.99
C ILE A 729 -4.23 33.36 13.18
N PRO A 730 -4.13 34.13 14.28
CA PRO A 730 -3.34 33.73 15.44
C PRO A 730 -3.97 32.56 16.19
N THR A 731 -3.30 31.40 16.21
CA THR A 731 -3.64 30.31 17.13
C THR A 731 -3.14 30.69 18.54
N SER A 732 -4.05 31.11 19.40
CA SER A 732 -3.73 31.51 20.77
C SER A 732 -3.36 30.32 21.67
N ASN A 733 -2.56 30.62 22.70
CA ASN A 733 -2.32 29.82 23.91
C ASN A 733 -1.52 28.50 23.81
N LEU A 734 -1.10 28.01 22.64
CA LEU A 734 -0.10 26.92 22.56
C LEU A 734 1.33 27.46 22.37
N ARG A 735 2.22 27.12 23.31
CA ARG A 735 3.58 27.66 23.42
C ARG A 735 4.58 26.90 22.53
N VAL A 736 4.43 27.03 21.21
CA VAL A 736 5.32 26.37 20.24
C VAL A 736 6.78 26.78 20.47
N ILE A 737 7.63 25.80 20.80
CA ILE A 737 9.05 26.01 21.07
C ILE A 737 9.79 26.25 19.74
N LYS A 738 10.27 27.49 19.54
CA LYS A 738 10.96 27.91 18.30
C LYS A 738 12.45 27.55 18.34
N ASN A 739 12.77 26.28 18.11
CA ASN A 739 14.16 25.81 18.04
C ASN A 739 14.79 26.19 16.70
N SER A 740 15.82 27.05 16.75
CA SER A 740 16.58 27.46 15.57
C SER A 740 17.65 26.44 15.19
N ILE A 741 17.62 25.97 13.95
CA ILE A 741 18.56 24.95 13.43
C ILE A 741 19.51 25.63 12.46
N ARG A 742 20.61 26.15 13.00
CA ARG A 742 21.71 26.79 12.24
C ARG A 742 22.93 25.89 12.19
N LEU A 743 23.38 25.56 10.99
CA LEU A 743 24.34 24.50 10.70
C LEU A 743 25.56 25.04 9.99
N THR A 744 26.67 25.17 10.72
CA THR A 744 27.97 25.51 10.17
C THR A 744 28.63 24.27 9.56
N LEU A 745 28.75 24.24 8.22
CA LEU A 745 29.42 23.17 7.48
C LEU A 745 30.90 23.52 7.23
N ASN A 746 31.76 22.95 8.07
CA ASN A 746 33.20 22.84 7.81
C ASN A 746 33.48 21.51 7.09
N ARG A 747 34.51 21.48 6.22
CA ARG A 747 34.80 20.41 5.24
C ARG A 747 35.02 19.00 5.87
#